data_AF-A0A6M2DRK0-F1
#
_entry.id   AF-A0A6M2DRK0-F1
#
_cell.length_a   1.000
_cell.length_b   1.000
_cell.length_c   1.000
_cell.angle_alpha   90.00
_cell.angle_beta   90.00
_cell.angle_gamma   90.00
#
_symmetry.space_group_name_H-M   'P 1'
#
loop_
_entity.id
_entity.type
_entity.pdbx_description
1 polymer ?
#
loop_
_entity_poly.entity_id
_entity_poly.type
_entity_poly.pdbx_seq_one_letter_code
_entity_poly.pdbx_strand_id
1 'polypeptide(L)'
;GTQRQKHRYAFLSRKNKRSFKVVIRNLHFSTDVDDIKSEIESCYELSSDHSPIVITYNGEPLVYDHQPNPFKHIHWDSFQQCTEDTLHCNLPFKNENDLNEAINYFTETIKQAAMKSTIVTSAKTQEQYPLSIKHLINFKRKIRKKYQLTRSPSIKTELNQITKRLKNLLSDFRNQSFNNYITNLSVNDHSIWKASKNLKRPTPYIPPLRKQDGTWARSNDEKASIFSEYYGKVFTPNPPAVNPTEEDVIYKFLNEDPSDGQYIRKFKASEIKNEILIAKKAKSPGADGIPISLLKHLPPKGFRFLTIIYNSIIRLKQFPSVWKTAKIIVIPKPGKDLNQPSSYRPISLLSILSKIFEKLLMRRIRPLLENLNIIPTHQFGFLAKHSTTEQIHRVTDKIIDTFQSKAFCSAIFLDISQAFDKVWHSGLLYKLKKIFSADTYLLLKSYLENRYFFISLKDATSSKRPVKSGVPQGSVLGPFLYLIFTADIPQSPHTTIATYADDTAILAQHENPIQASILLQYHLTEIEYWLRLWRIEVNNSKSLHITFSLRKCCCPPIKLFNKTVHQTKVVKYLGLHLDSKLTWKFHLQKKRQQLEETRRKFYWLLSRKSKLNTQNKLLLYKAIIKPIWTYGIQLWGTAYKSNIDIIQRFQNKILKEIINAPKYVPSWLIHKDLSINTVKEEILAFSKKYKLRLEEHPNITARNLLRLHGTERIKKRRPLADILI
;
A
#
# COMPACT_ATOMS: atom_id res chain seq x y z
N GLY A 1 37.12 -31.19 -11.22
CA GLY A 1 38.40 -30.47 -11.27
C GLY A 1 38.34 -29.34 -12.28
N THR A 2 38.20 -28.10 -11.79
CA THR A 2 38.66 -26.83 -12.37
C THR A 2 38.16 -25.74 -11.43
N GLN A 3 38.93 -25.45 -10.37
CA GLN A 3 38.69 -24.32 -9.48
C GLN A 3 38.81 -23.03 -10.31
N ARG A 4 37.68 -22.41 -10.66
CA ARG A 4 37.67 -21.08 -11.27
C ARG A 4 37.97 -20.03 -10.19
N GLN A 5 39.24 -19.68 -10.02
CA GLN A 5 39.64 -18.47 -9.28
C GLN A 5 39.01 -17.23 -9.96
N LYS A 6 38.25 -16.44 -9.19
CA LYS A 6 37.73 -15.14 -9.66
C LYS A 6 38.49 -14.02 -8.97
N HIS A 7 39.34 -13.30 -9.71
CA HIS A 7 40.00 -12.10 -9.21
C HIS A 7 39.02 -10.91 -9.16
N ARG A 8 39.06 -10.13 -8.07
CA ARG A 8 38.38 -8.83 -8.00
C ARG A 8 39.34 -7.77 -7.44
N TYR A 9 39.30 -6.58 -8.04
CA TYR A 9 40.20 -5.46 -7.73
C TYR A 9 39.60 -4.54 -6.66
N ALA A 10 40.37 -4.23 -5.61
CA ALA A 10 40.05 -3.19 -4.64
C ALA A 10 41.05 -2.02 -4.76
N PHE A 11 40.62 -0.79 -4.48
CA PHE A 11 41.40 0.44 -4.67
C PHE A 11 41.70 1.12 -3.33
N LEU A 12 42.98 1.28 -2.94
CA LEU A 12 43.41 1.98 -1.72
C LEU A 12 43.89 3.43 -1.92
N SER A 13 43.50 4.32 -0.99
CA SER A 13 44.04 5.69 -0.84
C SER A 13 45.14 5.73 0.22
N ARG A 14 46.37 6.10 -0.15
CA ARG A 14 47.46 6.38 0.80
C ARG A 14 47.29 7.77 1.44
N LYS A 15 46.59 7.83 2.57
CA LYS A 15 46.83 8.86 3.59
C LYS A 15 46.81 8.20 4.97
N ASN A 16 47.96 8.22 5.63
CA ASN A 16 48.31 7.75 6.98
C ASN A 16 48.56 6.25 7.17
N LYS A 17 49.81 5.96 7.60
CA LYS A 17 50.24 4.69 8.18
C LYS A 17 49.60 4.55 9.56
N ARG A 18 48.63 3.64 9.70
CA ARG A 18 48.31 2.79 10.88
C ARG A 18 46.92 2.19 10.62
N SER A 19 46.91 0.86 10.45
CA SER A 19 45.77 -0.04 10.18
C SER A 19 44.82 0.32 9.03
N PHE A 20 44.79 -0.51 7.98
CA PHE A 20 43.85 -0.39 6.86
C PHE A 20 42.66 -1.33 7.06
N LYS A 21 41.45 -0.79 7.11
CA LYS A 21 40.20 -1.57 7.10
C LYS A 21 39.64 -1.60 5.69
N VAL A 22 39.81 -2.71 4.97
CA VAL A 22 39.19 -2.92 3.64
C VAL A 22 37.76 -3.38 3.86
N VAL A 23 36.79 -2.51 3.55
CA VAL A 23 35.36 -2.87 3.61
C VAL A 23 34.94 -3.43 2.26
N ILE A 24 34.93 -4.75 2.12
CA ILE A 24 34.34 -5.40 0.95
C ILE A 24 32.82 -5.43 1.14
N ARG A 25 32.08 -4.64 0.35
CA ARG A 25 30.62 -4.67 0.35
C ARG A 25 30.12 -5.73 -0.65
N ASN A 26 29.17 -6.55 -0.21
CA ASN A 26 28.45 -7.57 -1.01
C ASN A 26 29.25 -8.84 -1.36
N LEU A 27 29.96 -9.43 -0.40
CA LEU A 27 30.34 -10.85 -0.47
C LEU A 27 29.62 -11.56 0.67
N HIS A 28 28.86 -12.59 0.31
CA HIS A 28 28.28 -13.54 1.25
C HIS A 28 28.98 -14.87 0.98
N PHE A 29 29.66 -15.39 2.00
CA PHE A 29 30.37 -16.66 1.98
C PHE A 29 29.53 -17.71 2.71
N SER A 30 29.70 -18.98 2.35
CA SER A 30 29.08 -20.10 3.05
C SER A 30 29.83 -20.51 4.33
N THR A 31 31.08 -20.06 4.48
CA THR A 31 31.98 -20.41 5.58
C THR A 31 32.09 -19.30 6.63
N ASP A 32 32.28 -19.69 7.89
CA ASP A 32 32.55 -18.76 9.00
C ASP A 32 33.79 -17.90 8.70
N VAL A 33 33.75 -16.64 9.13
CA VAL A 33 34.69 -15.58 8.73
C VAL A 33 36.13 -15.86 9.18
N ASP A 34 36.31 -16.76 10.15
CA ASP A 34 37.59 -17.03 10.79
C ASP A 34 38.52 -17.96 9.97
N ASP A 35 38.03 -18.64 8.93
CA ASP A 35 38.83 -19.58 8.09
C ASP A 35 39.20 -19.05 6.70
N ILE A 36 38.89 -17.79 6.40
CA ILE A 36 39.19 -17.21 5.08
C ILE A 36 40.69 -16.85 4.99
N LYS A 37 41.51 -17.78 4.48
CA LYS A 37 42.87 -17.45 4.02
C LYS A 37 42.78 -16.48 2.86
N SER A 38 43.37 -15.29 3.02
CA SER A 38 43.44 -14.27 1.97
C SER A 38 44.88 -13.91 1.62
N GLU A 39 45.25 -14.06 0.34
CA GLU A 39 46.49 -13.52 -0.21
C GLU A 39 46.22 -12.13 -0.79
N ILE A 40 47.13 -11.20 -0.53
CA ILE A 40 46.99 -9.78 -0.87
C ILE A 40 48.18 -9.38 -1.73
N GLU A 41 47.95 -9.23 -3.03
CA GLU A 41 48.97 -8.80 -3.99
C GLU A 41 48.71 -7.38 -4.49
N SER A 42 49.75 -6.56 -4.56
CA SER A 42 49.64 -5.20 -5.11
C SER A 42 49.90 -5.25 -6.62
N CYS A 43 48.89 -4.91 -7.42
CA CYS A 43 49.00 -4.89 -8.87
C CYS A 43 49.40 -3.49 -9.35
N TYR A 44 50.67 -3.30 -9.76
CA TYR A 44 51.17 -1.98 -10.17
C TYR A 44 50.88 -1.63 -11.65
N GLU A 45 50.30 -2.55 -12.41
CA GLU A 45 50.11 -2.41 -13.87
C GLU A 45 48.87 -1.59 -14.27
N LEU A 46 47.94 -1.33 -13.35
CA LEU A 46 46.67 -0.67 -13.66
C LEU A 46 46.71 0.84 -13.40
N SER A 47 46.22 1.62 -14.37
CA SER A 47 46.24 3.09 -14.42
C SER A 47 45.20 3.79 -13.50
N SER A 48 45.19 3.50 -12.19
CA SER A 48 44.24 4.03 -11.20
C SER A 48 44.85 5.02 -10.19
N ASP A 49 43.99 5.83 -9.51
CA ASP A 49 44.29 6.75 -8.37
C ASP A 49 44.70 6.05 -7.09
N HIS A 50 44.65 4.74 -7.13
CA HIS A 50 44.79 3.83 -6.04
C HIS A 50 45.63 2.65 -6.52
N SER A 51 46.59 2.18 -5.73
CA SER A 51 47.26 0.91 -6.01
C SER A 51 46.20 -0.19 -5.91
N PRO A 52 45.80 -0.83 -7.03
CA PRO A 52 44.88 -1.94 -6.97
C PRO A 52 45.52 -3.07 -6.20
N ILE A 53 44.76 -3.62 -5.28
CA ILE A 53 45.12 -4.83 -4.56
C ILE A 53 44.24 -5.95 -5.08
N VAL A 54 44.88 -7.04 -5.47
CA VAL A 54 44.24 -8.32 -5.75
C VAL A 54 44.17 -9.05 -4.41
N ILE A 55 42.95 -9.32 -3.96
CA ILE A 55 42.71 -10.15 -2.78
C ILE A 55 42.20 -11.48 -3.29
N THR A 56 42.99 -12.53 -3.11
CA THR A 56 42.64 -13.91 -3.44
C THR A 56 42.17 -14.56 -2.15
N TYR A 57 40.96 -15.12 -2.12
CA TYR A 57 40.42 -15.77 -0.93
C TYR A 57 39.94 -17.18 -1.27
N ASN A 58 40.13 -18.12 -0.34
CA ASN A 58 39.57 -19.45 -0.44
C ASN A 58 38.12 -19.43 0.05
N GLY A 59 37.16 -19.43 -0.87
CA GLY A 59 35.75 -19.51 -0.54
C GLY A 59 34.89 -19.73 -1.77
N GLU A 60 33.85 -20.55 -1.64
CA GLU A 60 32.86 -20.73 -2.69
C GLU A 60 31.92 -19.52 -2.72
N PRO A 61 31.80 -18.81 -3.85
CA PRO A 61 30.84 -17.73 -3.96
C PRO A 61 29.43 -18.32 -3.88
N LEU A 62 28.54 -17.73 -3.07
CA LEU A 62 27.11 -17.99 -3.21
C LEU A 62 26.70 -17.60 -4.63
N VAL A 63 26.46 -18.61 -5.47
CA VAL A 63 25.93 -18.41 -6.82
C VAL A 63 24.47 -18.06 -6.66
N TYR A 64 24.18 -16.76 -6.64
CA TYR A 64 22.81 -16.29 -6.73
C TYR A 64 22.33 -16.54 -8.15
N ASP A 65 21.51 -17.57 -8.31
CA ASP A 65 20.84 -17.87 -9.55
C ASP A 65 19.73 -16.82 -9.74
N HIS A 66 20.12 -15.66 -10.29
CA HIS A 66 19.16 -14.64 -10.69
C HIS A 66 18.36 -15.19 -11.87
N GLN A 67 17.31 -15.96 -11.59
CA GLN A 67 16.40 -16.39 -12.63
C GLN A 67 15.78 -15.14 -13.27
N PRO A 68 16.06 -14.86 -14.56
CA PRO A 68 15.44 -13.75 -15.24
C PRO A 68 13.92 -13.95 -15.18
N ASN A 69 13.16 -12.87 -15.02
CA ASN A 69 11.69 -12.96 -15.02
C ASN A 69 11.23 -13.69 -16.30
N PRO A 70 10.70 -14.93 -16.20
CA PRO A 70 10.54 -15.83 -17.34
C PRO A 70 9.41 -15.40 -18.29
N PHE A 71 8.71 -14.29 -18.00
CA PHE A 71 7.51 -13.86 -18.72
C PHE A 71 7.63 -12.44 -19.31
N LYS A 72 8.86 -11.96 -19.56
CA LYS A 72 9.08 -10.58 -20.00
C LYS A 72 8.78 -10.34 -21.48
N HIS A 73 9.11 -11.31 -22.34
CA HIS A 73 8.97 -11.22 -23.80
C HIS A 73 8.37 -12.52 -24.33
N ILE A 74 7.04 -12.66 -24.24
CA ILE A 74 6.32 -13.87 -24.67
C ILE A 74 5.74 -13.66 -26.07
N HIS A 75 5.89 -14.65 -26.96
CA HIS A 75 5.16 -14.73 -28.22
C HIS A 75 3.74 -15.29 -27.98
N TRP A 76 2.73 -14.42 -28.01
CA TRP A 76 1.38 -14.77 -27.53
C TRP A 76 0.67 -15.82 -28.38
N ASP A 77 0.87 -15.83 -29.70
CA ASP A 77 0.23 -16.82 -30.58
C ASP A 77 0.78 -18.23 -30.33
N SER A 78 2.09 -18.33 -30.10
CA SER A 78 2.76 -19.58 -29.75
C SER A 78 2.29 -20.07 -28.38
N PHE A 79 2.12 -19.15 -27.42
CA PHE A 79 1.57 -19.48 -26.10
C PHE A 79 0.15 -20.02 -26.21
N GLN A 80 -0.70 -19.42 -27.04
CA GLN A 80 -2.08 -19.85 -27.24
C GLN A 80 -2.15 -21.25 -27.86
N GLN A 81 -1.40 -21.50 -28.94
CA GLN A 81 -1.34 -22.81 -29.59
C GLN A 81 -0.83 -23.88 -28.63
N CYS A 82 0.34 -23.65 -28.01
CA CYS A 82 0.90 -24.58 -27.03
C CYS A 82 -0.07 -24.91 -25.90
N THR A 83 -0.83 -23.91 -25.41
CA THR A 83 -1.82 -24.12 -24.35
C THR A 83 -3.04 -24.90 -24.85
N GLU A 84 -3.52 -24.63 -26.07
CA GLU A 84 -4.66 -25.34 -26.67
C GLU A 84 -4.36 -26.82 -26.91
N ASP A 85 -3.14 -27.14 -27.38
CA ASP A 85 -2.70 -28.49 -27.71
C ASP A 85 -2.50 -29.36 -26.44
N THR A 86 -1.90 -28.78 -25.40
CA THR A 86 -1.50 -29.49 -24.17
C THR A 86 -2.61 -29.65 -23.15
N LEU A 87 -3.62 -28.78 -23.17
CA LEU A 87 -4.62 -28.70 -22.11
C LEU A 87 -5.80 -29.63 -22.40
N HIS A 88 -5.94 -30.72 -21.66
CA HIS A 88 -7.07 -31.66 -21.82
C HIS A 88 -8.22 -31.33 -20.87
N CYS A 89 -9.44 -31.26 -21.40
CA CYS A 89 -10.65 -30.97 -20.61
C CYS A 89 -11.32 -32.26 -20.15
N ASN A 90 -10.92 -32.82 -19.01
CA ASN A 90 -11.57 -34.00 -18.44
C ASN A 90 -12.81 -33.64 -17.59
N LEU A 91 -13.76 -34.59 -17.51
CA LEU A 91 -15.08 -34.52 -16.85
C LEU A 91 -14.96 -34.65 -15.29
N PRO A 92 -16.01 -34.33 -14.50
CA PRO A 92 -15.91 -33.49 -13.31
C PRO A 92 -15.18 -34.12 -12.11
N PHE A 93 -14.44 -33.28 -11.39
CA PHE A 93 -13.68 -33.59 -10.17
C PHE A 93 -14.59 -34.11 -9.06
N LYS A 94 -14.38 -35.33 -8.56
CA LYS A 94 -15.34 -35.95 -7.62
C LYS A 94 -15.10 -35.50 -6.17
N ASN A 95 -13.86 -35.19 -5.82
CA ASN A 95 -13.44 -34.87 -4.46
C ASN A 95 -12.46 -33.66 -4.44
N GLU A 96 -11.99 -33.27 -3.25
CA GLU A 96 -11.04 -32.16 -3.08
C GLU A 96 -9.69 -32.42 -3.75
N ASN A 97 -9.21 -33.67 -3.74
CA ASN A 97 -7.90 -34.05 -4.27
C ASN A 97 -7.87 -33.89 -5.79
N ASP A 98 -8.87 -34.43 -6.49
CA ASP A 98 -9.05 -34.28 -7.93
C ASP A 98 -9.06 -32.80 -8.34
N LEU A 99 -9.72 -31.95 -7.54
CA LEU A 99 -9.80 -30.51 -7.78
C LEU A 99 -8.44 -29.82 -7.60
N ASN A 100 -7.69 -30.19 -6.55
CA ASN A 100 -6.35 -29.65 -6.29
C ASN A 100 -5.36 -30.09 -7.38
N GLU A 101 -5.41 -31.35 -7.80
CA GLU A 101 -4.60 -31.89 -8.90
C GLU A 101 -4.90 -31.17 -10.23
N ALA A 102 -6.17 -30.96 -10.55
CA ALA A 102 -6.56 -30.24 -11.75
C ALA A 102 -6.07 -28.78 -11.77
N ILE A 103 -6.07 -28.11 -10.63
CA ILE A 103 -5.53 -26.74 -10.50
C ILE A 103 -4.01 -26.75 -10.69
N ASN A 104 -3.30 -27.73 -10.12
CA ASN A 104 -1.86 -27.87 -10.31
C ASN A 104 -1.51 -28.18 -11.76
N TYR A 105 -2.22 -29.13 -12.39
CA TYR A 105 -2.09 -29.45 -13.81
C TYR A 105 -2.28 -28.22 -14.70
N PHE A 106 -3.34 -27.45 -14.46
CA PHE A 106 -3.60 -26.19 -15.18
C PHE A 106 -2.47 -25.18 -15.00
N THR A 107 -1.99 -25.04 -13.75
CA THR A 107 -0.96 -24.07 -13.39
C THR A 107 0.37 -24.40 -14.06
N GLU A 108 0.79 -25.67 -14.02
CA GLU A 108 2.04 -26.11 -14.62
C GLU A 108 1.99 -26.11 -16.15
N THR A 109 0.86 -26.51 -16.75
CA THR A 109 0.67 -26.45 -18.21
C THR A 109 0.86 -25.02 -18.73
N ILE A 110 0.25 -24.02 -18.07
CA ILE A 110 0.39 -22.61 -18.45
C ILE A 110 1.83 -22.11 -18.29
N LYS A 111 2.50 -22.49 -17.20
CA LYS A 111 3.90 -22.09 -16.99
C LYS A 111 4.81 -22.67 -18.06
N GLN A 112 4.66 -23.95 -18.38
CA GLN A 112 5.46 -24.63 -19.39
C GLN A 112 5.21 -24.03 -20.78
N ALA A 113 3.94 -23.79 -21.16
CA ALA A 113 3.61 -23.13 -22.41
C ALA A 113 4.22 -21.71 -22.50
N ALA A 114 4.19 -20.97 -21.39
CA ALA A 114 4.79 -19.64 -21.32
C ALA A 114 6.31 -19.68 -21.42
N MET A 115 6.99 -20.62 -20.73
CA MET A 115 8.44 -20.79 -20.80
C MET A 115 8.91 -21.13 -22.22
N LYS A 116 8.20 -22.04 -22.92
CA LYS A 116 8.48 -22.40 -24.32
C LYS A 116 8.32 -21.21 -25.27
N SER A 117 7.49 -20.24 -24.91
CA SER A 117 7.13 -19.09 -25.75
C SER A 117 7.93 -17.81 -25.44
N THR A 118 8.89 -17.85 -24.50
CA THR A 118 9.66 -16.65 -24.09
C THR A 118 10.95 -16.46 -24.86
N ILE A 119 11.18 -15.24 -25.34
CA ILE A 119 12.40 -14.81 -26.05
C ILE A 119 13.48 -14.36 -25.06
N VAL A 120 14.70 -14.92 -25.16
CA VAL A 120 15.86 -14.50 -24.37
C VAL A 120 16.51 -13.27 -25.00
N THR A 121 16.34 -12.09 -24.40
CA THR A 121 17.03 -10.86 -24.83
C THR A 121 18.43 -10.75 -24.22
N SER A 122 19.45 -10.44 -25.03
CA SER A 122 20.81 -10.18 -24.57
C SER A 122 20.91 -8.90 -23.73
N ALA A 123 21.92 -8.83 -22.85
CA ALA A 123 22.10 -7.72 -21.92
C ALA A 123 22.28 -6.38 -22.65
N LYS A 124 21.66 -5.31 -22.14
CA LYS A 124 21.82 -3.96 -22.69
C LYS A 124 23.29 -3.54 -22.65
N THR A 125 23.83 -3.18 -23.81
CA THR A 125 25.13 -2.53 -23.96
C THR A 125 25.19 -1.23 -23.14
N GLN A 126 26.28 -1.04 -22.38
CA GLN A 126 26.53 0.17 -21.59
C GLN A 126 26.46 1.45 -22.46
N GLU A 127 26.01 2.56 -21.85
CA GLU A 127 26.00 3.88 -22.50
C GLU A 127 27.39 4.22 -23.07
N GLN A 128 27.46 4.44 -24.38
CA GLN A 128 28.71 4.76 -25.06
C GLN A 128 29.02 6.25 -24.94
N TYR A 129 30.15 6.60 -24.30
CA TYR A 129 30.65 7.99 -24.32
C TYR A 129 31.09 8.40 -25.74
N PRO A 130 30.91 9.68 -26.12
CA PRO A 130 31.47 10.24 -27.36
C PRO A 130 32.98 10.02 -27.46
N LEU A 131 33.48 9.89 -28.69
CA LEU A 131 34.92 9.68 -28.98
C LEU A 131 35.80 10.77 -28.36
N SER A 132 35.35 12.02 -28.35
CA SER A 132 36.07 13.15 -27.73
C SER A 132 36.33 12.96 -26.23
N ILE A 133 35.35 12.44 -25.49
CA ILE A 133 35.48 12.14 -24.05
C ILE A 133 36.40 10.93 -23.87
N LYS A 134 36.28 9.90 -24.71
CA LYS A 134 37.18 8.73 -24.68
C LYS A 134 38.64 9.12 -24.92
N HIS A 135 38.90 10.01 -25.88
CA HIS A 135 40.24 10.52 -26.18
C HIS A 135 40.82 11.30 -25.00
N LEU A 136 40.02 12.17 -24.36
CA LEU A 136 40.45 12.89 -23.14
C LEU A 136 40.71 11.97 -21.95
N ILE A 137 39.93 10.89 -21.78
CA ILE A 137 40.18 9.88 -20.75
C ILE A 137 41.54 9.20 -21.00
N ASN A 138 41.81 8.82 -22.25
CA ASN A 138 43.08 8.19 -22.62
C ASN A 138 44.26 9.16 -22.47
N PHE A 139 44.09 10.43 -22.86
CA PHE A 139 45.10 11.47 -22.71
C PHE A 139 45.41 11.74 -21.23
N LYS A 140 44.38 11.87 -20.38
CA LYS A 140 44.54 11.94 -18.92
C LYS A 140 45.36 10.76 -18.39
N ARG A 141 45.07 9.53 -18.82
CA ARG A 141 45.80 8.31 -18.41
C ARG A 141 47.27 8.37 -18.81
N LYS A 142 47.59 8.86 -20.02
CA LYS A 142 48.98 9.04 -20.51
C LYS A 142 49.75 10.06 -19.66
N ILE A 143 49.20 11.27 -19.48
CA ILE A 143 49.83 12.34 -18.68
C ILE A 143 49.99 11.91 -17.21
N ARG A 144 49.02 11.18 -16.66
CA ARG A 144 49.11 10.57 -15.34
C ARG A 144 50.28 9.59 -15.23
N LYS A 145 50.44 8.67 -16.19
CA LYS A 145 51.56 7.72 -16.21
C LYS A 145 52.89 8.48 -16.23
N LYS A 146 53.00 9.53 -17.07
CA LYS A 146 54.18 10.39 -17.15
C LYS A 146 54.47 11.09 -15.81
N TYR A 147 53.46 11.63 -15.14
CA TYR A 147 53.60 12.24 -13.81
C TYR A 147 54.01 11.22 -12.74
N GLN A 148 53.47 9.99 -12.76
CA GLN A 148 53.81 8.95 -11.78
C GLN A 148 55.28 8.56 -11.85
N LEU A 149 55.86 8.52 -13.05
CA LEU A 149 57.27 8.21 -13.31
C LEU A 149 58.20 9.39 -13.00
N THR A 150 57.84 10.60 -13.43
CA THR A 150 58.77 11.76 -13.38
C THR A 150 58.58 12.66 -12.16
N ARG A 151 57.40 12.64 -11.52
CA ARG A 151 56.98 13.52 -10.42
C ARG A 151 57.16 15.03 -10.68
N SER A 152 57.29 15.45 -11.93
CA SER A 152 57.51 16.85 -12.30
C SER A 152 56.29 17.76 -11.99
N PRO A 153 56.50 18.95 -11.39
CA PRO A 153 55.45 19.92 -11.13
C PRO A 153 54.71 20.42 -12.38
N SER A 154 55.39 20.55 -13.52
CA SER A 154 54.78 21.01 -14.78
C SER A 154 53.73 20.03 -15.29
N ILE A 155 54.06 18.73 -15.29
CA ILE A 155 53.16 17.64 -15.69
C ILE A 155 51.98 17.49 -14.72
N LYS A 156 52.19 17.78 -13.42
CA LYS A 156 51.09 17.82 -12.44
C LYS A 156 50.08 18.92 -12.75
N THR A 157 50.57 20.08 -13.18
CA THR A 157 49.73 21.23 -13.55
C THR A 157 48.90 20.91 -14.80
N GLU A 158 49.52 20.30 -15.81
CA GLU A 158 48.86 19.80 -17.01
C GLU A 158 47.79 18.73 -16.68
N LEU A 159 48.12 17.77 -15.81
CA LEU A 159 47.17 16.76 -15.32
C LEU A 159 45.94 17.40 -14.66
N ASN A 160 46.13 18.42 -13.83
CA ASN A 160 45.05 19.13 -13.13
C ASN A 160 44.13 19.85 -14.13
N GLN A 161 44.70 20.51 -15.15
CA GLN A 161 43.93 21.18 -16.20
C GLN A 161 43.09 20.19 -17.01
N ILE A 162 43.68 19.08 -17.46
CA ILE A 162 42.98 18.02 -18.19
C ILE A 162 41.88 17.40 -17.31
N THR A 163 42.17 17.17 -16.04
CA THR A 163 41.20 16.60 -15.09
C THR A 163 40.01 17.54 -14.87
N LYS A 164 40.26 18.85 -14.74
CA LYS A 164 39.21 19.88 -14.66
C LYS A 164 38.37 19.93 -15.95
N ARG A 165 39.03 19.92 -17.11
CA ARG A 165 38.36 19.90 -18.43
C ARG A 165 37.50 18.66 -18.61
N LEU A 166 38.03 17.48 -18.29
CA LEU A 166 37.29 16.22 -18.36
C LEU A 166 36.09 16.22 -17.38
N LYS A 167 36.27 16.75 -16.17
CA LYS A 167 35.19 16.87 -15.18
C LYS A 167 34.05 17.76 -15.70
N ASN A 168 34.39 18.91 -16.30
CA ASN A 168 33.40 19.81 -16.90
C ASN A 168 32.67 19.14 -18.07
N LEU A 169 33.41 18.54 -19.01
CA LEU A 169 32.81 17.83 -20.15
C LEU A 169 31.92 16.65 -19.76
N LEU A 170 32.33 15.87 -18.75
CA LEU A 170 31.50 14.79 -18.21
C LEU A 170 30.26 15.33 -17.51
N SER A 171 30.37 16.47 -16.81
CA SER A 171 29.23 17.15 -16.21
C SER A 171 28.27 17.64 -17.30
N ASP A 172 28.77 18.28 -18.35
CA ASP A 172 27.98 18.79 -19.47
C ASP A 172 27.31 17.66 -20.24
N PHE A 173 28.04 16.58 -20.54
CA PHE A 173 27.49 15.40 -21.19
C PHE A 173 26.38 14.75 -20.34
N ARG A 174 26.61 14.58 -19.03
CA ARG A 174 25.57 14.06 -18.13
C ARG A 174 24.36 14.97 -18.07
N ASN A 175 24.56 16.28 -18.03
CA ASN A 175 23.48 17.27 -18.04
C ASN A 175 22.71 17.22 -19.37
N GLN A 176 23.40 17.10 -20.51
CA GLN A 176 22.78 16.95 -21.83
C GLN A 176 22.00 15.64 -21.93
N SER A 177 22.59 14.50 -21.59
CA SER A 177 21.91 13.21 -21.57
C SER A 177 20.71 13.20 -20.64
N PHE A 178 20.82 13.83 -19.47
CA PHE A 178 19.70 13.99 -18.54
C PHE A 178 18.61 14.91 -19.08
N ASN A 179 18.98 16.01 -19.74
CA ASN A 179 18.03 16.90 -20.41
C ASN A 179 17.32 16.20 -21.58
N ASN A 180 18.04 15.41 -22.38
CA ASN A 180 17.48 14.61 -23.47
C ASN A 180 16.54 13.54 -22.91
N TYR A 181 16.92 12.89 -21.82
CA TYR A 181 16.04 11.98 -21.09
C TYR A 181 14.75 12.67 -20.65
N ILE A 182 14.85 13.85 -20.01
CA ILE A 182 13.69 14.62 -19.53
C ILE A 182 12.78 15.09 -20.67
N THR A 183 13.35 15.61 -21.75
CA THR A 183 12.59 16.13 -22.89
C THR A 183 11.84 15.02 -23.62
N ASN A 184 12.42 13.82 -23.68
CA ASN A 184 11.80 12.63 -24.25
C ASN A 184 10.76 11.96 -23.33
N LEU A 185 10.58 12.44 -22.09
CA LEU A 185 9.56 11.87 -21.22
C LEU A 185 8.16 12.23 -21.74
N SER A 186 7.35 11.20 -21.97
CA SER A 186 5.98 11.31 -22.46
C SER A 186 4.97 10.61 -21.53
N VAL A 187 3.71 10.97 -21.73
CA VAL A 187 2.56 10.33 -21.06
C VAL A 187 2.16 9.06 -21.78
N ASN A 188 2.23 9.08 -23.12
CA ASN A 188 1.70 8.03 -24.00
C ASN A 188 2.44 6.71 -23.83
N ASP A 189 3.74 6.77 -23.51
CA ASP A 189 4.61 5.60 -23.31
C ASP A 189 4.81 5.25 -21.82
N HIS A 190 4.07 5.90 -20.92
CA HIS A 190 4.23 5.82 -19.46
C HIS A 190 5.63 6.14 -18.91
N SER A 191 6.54 6.72 -19.71
CA SER A 191 7.92 7.00 -19.30
C SER A 191 7.99 8.04 -18.18
N ILE A 192 7.16 9.09 -18.22
CA ILE A 192 7.02 10.07 -17.13
C ILE A 192 6.70 9.38 -15.80
N TRP A 193 5.77 8.41 -15.82
CA TRP A 193 5.36 7.69 -14.62
C TRP A 193 6.46 6.78 -14.10
N LYS A 194 7.20 6.13 -14.99
CA LYS A 194 8.36 5.33 -14.63
C LYS A 194 9.47 6.19 -14.02
N ALA A 195 9.78 7.33 -14.63
CA ALA A 195 10.74 8.31 -14.12
C ALA A 195 10.33 8.82 -12.72
N SER A 196 9.05 9.17 -12.54
CA SER A 196 8.50 9.64 -11.27
C SER A 196 8.55 8.56 -10.17
N LYS A 197 8.39 7.27 -10.52
CA LYS A 197 8.44 6.14 -9.59
C LYS A 197 9.87 5.77 -9.21
N ASN A 198 10.81 5.82 -10.14
CA ASN A 198 12.22 5.48 -9.92
C ASN A 198 12.92 6.45 -8.95
N LEU A 199 12.36 7.64 -8.73
CA LEU A 199 12.79 8.61 -7.71
C LEU A 199 12.30 8.31 -6.31
N LYS A 200 11.30 7.43 -6.13
CA LYS A 200 10.75 7.08 -4.81
C LYS A 200 11.74 6.14 -4.09
N ARG A 201 12.91 6.70 -3.77
CA ARG A 201 14.01 6.16 -2.94
C ARG A 201 14.66 4.87 -3.49
N PRO A 202 15.90 4.55 -3.07
CA PRO A 202 16.41 3.18 -3.20
C PRO A 202 15.35 2.21 -2.65
N THR A 203 15.22 1.03 -3.26
CA THR A 203 14.38 -0.06 -2.74
C THR A 203 14.57 -0.12 -1.22
N PRO A 204 13.50 -0.01 -0.41
CA PRO A 204 13.64 0.07 1.04
C PRO A 204 14.38 -1.17 1.50
N TYR A 205 15.66 -0.99 1.83
CA TYR A 205 16.48 -2.04 2.41
C TYR A 205 15.89 -2.28 3.80
N ILE A 206 15.49 -3.52 4.05
CA ILE A 206 15.07 -3.92 5.39
C ILE A 206 16.35 -4.02 6.21
N PRO A 207 16.56 -3.11 7.19
CA PRO A 207 17.74 -3.13 8.03
C PRO A 207 17.80 -4.44 8.82
N PRO A 208 18.94 -4.74 9.47
CA PRO A 208 19.00 -5.82 10.43
C PRO A 208 17.84 -5.73 11.43
N LEU A 209 17.19 -6.86 11.69
CA LEU A 209 16.10 -6.93 12.65
C LEU A 209 16.62 -7.34 14.02
N ARG A 210 16.03 -6.82 15.08
CA ARG A 210 16.38 -7.21 16.45
C ARG A 210 15.68 -8.53 16.81
N LYS A 211 16.46 -9.54 17.23
CA LYS A 211 15.96 -10.80 17.76
C LYS A 211 15.48 -10.62 19.20
N GLN A 212 14.72 -11.59 19.72
CA GLN A 212 14.22 -11.56 21.11
C GLN A 212 15.35 -11.68 22.14
N ASP A 213 16.42 -12.39 21.79
CA ASP A 213 17.66 -12.55 22.57
C ASP A 213 18.56 -11.29 22.57
N GLY A 214 18.15 -10.21 21.90
CA GLY A 214 18.92 -8.97 21.78
C GLY A 214 19.94 -8.94 20.64
N THR A 215 20.17 -10.06 19.95
CA THR A 215 21.09 -10.14 18.79
C THR A 215 20.44 -9.61 17.50
N TRP A 216 21.21 -9.57 16.41
CA TRP A 216 20.77 -8.97 15.13
C TRP A 216 20.65 -10.01 14.03
N ALA A 217 19.49 -10.09 13.38
CA ALA A 217 19.33 -10.83 12.14
C ALA A 217 19.77 -10.00 10.94
N ARG A 218 20.79 -10.48 10.23
CA ARG A 218 21.42 -9.75 9.11
C ARG A 218 21.09 -10.39 7.77
N SER A 219 21.03 -11.73 7.69
CA SER A 219 20.71 -12.43 6.45
C SER A 219 19.23 -12.31 6.09
N ASN A 220 18.89 -12.56 4.81
CA ASN A 220 17.49 -12.53 4.40
C ASN A 220 16.69 -13.69 4.99
N ASP A 221 17.32 -14.86 5.16
CA ASP A 221 16.73 -16.06 5.76
C ASP A 221 16.40 -15.85 7.24
N GLU A 222 17.34 -15.32 8.02
CA GLU A 222 17.09 -14.98 9.43
C GLU A 222 15.94 -13.97 9.55
N LYS A 223 15.94 -12.94 8.71
CA LYS A 223 14.86 -11.93 8.70
C LYS A 223 13.52 -12.54 8.32
N ALA A 224 13.48 -13.41 7.31
CA ALA A 224 12.26 -14.11 6.88
C ALA A 224 11.72 -14.99 8.00
N SER A 225 12.59 -15.70 8.73
CA SER A 225 12.23 -16.52 9.88
C SER A 225 11.68 -15.69 11.04
N ILE A 226 12.30 -14.55 11.37
CA ILE A 226 11.79 -13.63 12.42
C ILE A 226 10.42 -13.08 12.05
N PHE A 227 10.23 -12.65 10.80
CA PHE A 227 8.91 -12.22 10.34
C PHE A 227 7.89 -13.35 10.43
N SER A 228 8.27 -14.57 10.01
CA SER A 228 7.39 -15.74 10.06
C SER A 228 6.95 -16.04 11.49
N GLU A 229 7.89 -15.98 12.45
CA GLU A 229 7.58 -16.15 13.86
C GLU A 229 6.68 -15.05 14.41
N TYR A 230 7.03 -13.79 14.14
CA TYR A 230 6.24 -12.65 14.58
C TYR A 230 4.81 -12.71 14.05
N TYR A 231 4.63 -12.90 12.73
CA TYR A 231 3.29 -12.97 12.13
C TYR A 231 2.55 -14.25 12.52
N GLY A 232 3.26 -15.33 12.84
CA GLY A 232 2.66 -16.53 13.41
C GLY A 232 1.97 -16.25 14.76
N LYS A 233 2.52 -15.33 15.57
CA LYS A 233 1.89 -14.84 16.82
C LYS A 233 0.81 -13.78 16.58
N VAL A 234 0.85 -13.08 15.44
CA VAL A 234 -0.17 -12.07 15.09
C VAL A 234 -1.44 -12.74 14.55
N PHE A 235 -1.30 -13.77 13.72
CA PHE A 235 -2.41 -14.56 13.17
C PHE A 235 -2.92 -15.62 14.15
N THR A 236 -2.95 -15.27 15.44
CA THR A 236 -3.65 -16.02 16.48
C THR A 236 -4.76 -15.16 17.07
N PRO A 237 -5.92 -15.74 17.42
CA PRO A 237 -7.00 -14.95 18.01
C PRO A 237 -6.53 -14.36 19.35
N ASN A 238 -7.13 -13.24 19.73
CA ASN A 238 -6.94 -12.72 21.09
C ASN A 238 -7.44 -13.73 22.12
N PRO A 239 -6.89 -13.68 23.36
CA PRO A 239 -7.36 -14.55 24.42
C PRO A 239 -8.86 -14.36 24.67
N PRO A 240 -9.57 -15.43 25.08
CA PRO A 240 -10.98 -15.35 25.44
C PRO A 240 -11.21 -14.35 26.58
N ALA A 241 -12.43 -13.84 26.67
CA ALA A 241 -12.88 -13.14 27.86
C ALA A 241 -12.90 -14.11 29.06
N VAL A 242 -12.83 -13.57 30.28
CA VAL A 242 -12.74 -14.37 31.52
C VAL A 242 -13.99 -15.24 31.77
N ASN A 243 -15.12 -14.96 31.10
CA ASN A 243 -16.39 -15.70 31.26
C ASN A 243 -16.61 -16.67 30.07
N PRO A 244 -16.48 -17.99 30.25
CA PRO A 244 -16.50 -18.98 29.16
C PRO A 244 -17.90 -19.32 28.62
N THR A 245 -18.98 -18.96 29.31
CA THR A 245 -20.34 -19.43 29.02
C THR A 245 -20.88 -19.01 27.64
N GLU A 246 -20.55 -17.82 27.16
CA GLU A 246 -21.02 -17.31 25.86
C GLU A 246 -20.28 -17.96 24.68
N GLU A 247 -19.00 -18.31 24.86
CA GLU A 247 -18.23 -19.01 23.83
C GLU A 247 -18.70 -20.44 23.65
N ASP A 248 -19.09 -21.12 24.73
CA ASP A 248 -19.65 -22.47 24.67
C ASP A 248 -20.93 -22.51 23.83
N VAL A 249 -21.77 -21.47 23.93
CA VAL A 249 -22.97 -21.32 23.07
C VAL A 249 -22.59 -21.17 21.60
N ILE A 250 -21.54 -20.41 21.29
CA ILE A 250 -21.04 -20.26 19.92
C ILE A 250 -20.58 -21.61 19.36
N TYR A 251 -19.80 -22.38 20.12
CA TYR A 251 -19.30 -23.68 19.67
C TYR A 251 -20.42 -24.71 19.52
N LYS A 252 -21.39 -24.74 20.45
CA LYS A 252 -22.58 -25.59 20.34
C LYS A 252 -23.35 -25.30 19.04
N PHE A 253 -23.63 -24.03 18.77
CA PHE A 253 -24.33 -23.62 17.54
C PHE A 253 -23.54 -23.96 16.27
N LEU A 254 -22.21 -23.88 16.30
CA LEU A 254 -21.38 -24.25 15.14
C LEU A 254 -21.37 -25.75 14.85
N ASN A 255 -21.59 -26.58 15.87
CA ASN A 255 -21.61 -28.04 15.75
C ASN A 255 -22.97 -28.58 15.27
N GLU A 256 -24.04 -27.80 15.36
CA GLU A 256 -25.33 -28.15 14.76
C GLU A 256 -25.21 -28.23 13.22
N ASP A 257 -26.03 -29.04 12.58
CA ASP A 257 -26.08 -29.09 11.12
C ASP A 257 -26.64 -27.77 10.56
N PRO A 258 -26.10 -27.26 9.45
CA PRO A 258 -26.65 -26.08 8.81
C PRO A 258 -27.98 -26.42 8.12
N SER A 259 -28.95 -25.50 8.21
CA SER A 259 -30.28 -25.64 7.60
C SER A 259 -30.24 -25.84 6.08
N ASP A 260 -31.30 -26.42 5.50
CA ASP A 260 -31.37 -26.75 4.07
C ASP A 260 -30.87 -25.63 3.14
N GLY A 261 -30.01 -26.02 2.21
CA GLY A 261 -29.22 -25.09 1.40
C GLY A 261 -29.93 -24.63 0.14
N GLN A 262 -29.88 -23.32 -0.14
CA GLN A 262 -30.13 -22.80 -1.48
C GLN A 262 -28.83 -22.82 -2.31
N TYR A 263 -28.94 -23.29 -3.55
CA TYR A 263 -27.80 -23.51 -4.45
C TYR A 263 -27.17 -22.21 -4.96
N ILE A 264 -25.83 -22.12 -4.92
CA ILE A 264 -25.09 -21.02 -5.55
C ILE A 264 -25.12 -21.20 -7.08
N ARG A 265 -25.68 -20.23 -7.79
CA ARG A 265 -25.73 -20.23 -9.26
C ARG A 265 -24.32 -20.39 -9.88
N LYS A 266 -24.16 -21.43 -10.71
CA LYS A 266 -22.96 -21.71 -11.52
C LYS A 266 -22.48 -20.50 -12.34
N PHE A 267 -21.19 -20.45 -12.60
CA PHE A 267 -20.53 -19.45 -13.44
C PHE A 267 -20.52 -19.86 -14.91
N LYS A 268 -20.70 -18.89 -15.80
CA LYS A 268 -20.49 -19.05 -17.24
C LYS A 268 -19.04 -18.73 -17.63
N ALA A 269 -18.55 -19.36 -18.69
CA ALA A 269 -17.21 -19.08 -19.23
C ALA A 269 -17.02 -17.61 -19.64
N SER A 270 -18.09 -16.97 -20.16
CA SER A 270 -18.08 -15.54 -20.51
C SER A 270 -17.90 -14.64 -19.29
N GLU A 271 -18.49 -14.97 -18.14
CA GLU A 271 -18.32 -14.21 -16.89
C GLU A 271 -16.86 -14.25 -16.43
N ILE A 272 -16.23 -15.44 -16.49
CA ILE A 272 -14.84 -15.66 -16.11
C ILE A 272 -13.91 -14.89 -17.06
N LYS A 273 -14.11 -15.01 -18.37
CA LYS A 273 -13.34 -14.29 -19.39
C LYS A 273 -13.41 -12.78 -19.15
N ASN A 274 -14.61 -12.23 -18.93
CA ASN A 274 -14.81 -10.80 -18.70
C ASN A 274 -14.08 -10.32 -17.42
N GLU A 275 -14.15 -11.08 -16.32
CA GLU A 275 -13.43 -10.73 -15.09
C GLU A 275 -11.90 -10.71 -15.26
N ILE A 276 -11.36 -11.65 -16.03
CA ILE A 276 -9.93 -11.72 -16.36
C ILE A 276 -9.51 -10.51 -17.21
N LEU A 277 -10.29 -10.19 -18.25
CA LEU A 277 -9.97 -9.09 -19.16
C LEU A 277 -10.01 -7.72 -18.47
N ILE A 278 -10.93 -7.51 -17.53
CA ILE A 278 -11.04 -6.26 -16.74
C ILE A 278 -9.91 -6.14 -15.70
N ALA A 279 -9.29 -7.24 -15.27
CA ALA A 279 -8.25 -7.20 -14.25
C ALA A 279 -7.02 -6.37 -14.67
N LYS A 280 -6.47 -5.56 -13.76
CA LYS A 280 -5.30 -4.70 -14.02
C LYS A 280 -4.04 -5.54 -14.32
N LYS A 281 -3.31 -5.23 -15.41
CA LYS A 281 -2.12 -5.97 -15.88
C LYS A 281 -0.95 -6.01 -14.88
N ALA A 282 -0.78 -4.97 -14.05
CA ALA A 282 0.37 -4.81 -13.16
C ALA A 282 0.19 -5.42 -11.75
N LYS A 283 -0.50 -6.55 -11.63
CA LYS A 283 -0.67 -7.25 -10.34
C LYS A 283 0.46 -8.27 -10.13
N SER A 284 1.05 -8.26 -8.94
CA SER A 284 2.04 -9.28 -8.56
C SER A 284 1.38 -10.66 -8.44
N PRO A 285 2.02 -11.73 -8.95
CA PRO A 285 1.52 -13.09 -8.83
C PRO A 285 1.59 -13.61 -7.38
N GLY A 286 0.82 -14.65 -7.09
CA GLY A 286 0.84 -15.35 -5.80
C GLY A 286 1.99 -16.33 -5.68
N ALA A 287 1.83 -17.32 -4.80
CA ALA A 287 2.77 -18.44 -4.68
C ALA A 287 2.82 -19.32 -5.95
N ASP A 288 1.75 -19.33 -6.74
CA ASP A 288 1.63 -20.03 -8.02
C ASP A 288 2.48 -19.41 -9.13
N GLY A 289 2.95 -18.17 -8.98
CA GLY A 289 3.80 -17.51 -9.97
C GLY A 289 3.10 -17.10 -11.27
N ILE A 290 1.79 -17.30 -11.41
CA ILE A 290 1.04 -16.97 -12.62
C ILE A 290 0.71 -15.48 -12.65
N PRO A 291 1.25 -14.69 -13.60
CA PRO A 291 0.84 -13.30 -13.78
C PRO A 291 -0.49 -13.22 -14.55
N ILE A 292 -1.23 -12.14 -14.30
CA ILE A 292 -2.52 -11.89 -14.98
C ILE A 292 -2.38 -11.75 -16.50
N SER A 293 -1.19 -11.41 -17.00
CA SER A 293 -0.93 -11.33 -18.44
C SER A 293 -1.13 -12.67 -19.12
N LEU A 294 -0.66 -13.78 -18.55
CA LEU A 294 -0.89 -15.12 -19.10
C LEU A 294 -2.38 -15.44 -19.18
N LEU A 295 -3.11 -15.16 -18.09
CA LEU A 295 -4.55 -15.43 -18.02
C LEU A 295 -5.37 -14.65 -19.07
N LYS A 296 -4.96 -13.41 -19.39
CA LYS A 296 -5.62 -12.60 -20.43
C LYS A 296 -5.45 -13.16 -21.84
N HIS A 297 -4.39 -13.92 -22.07
CA HIS A 297 -4.08 -14.53 -23.36
C HIS A 297 -4.44 -16.02 -23.41
N LEU A 298 -5.22 -16.54 -22.45
CA LEU A 298 -5.71 -17.93 -22.50
C LEU A 298 -6.55 -18.19 -23.75
N PRO A 299 -6.43 -19.38 -24.36
CA PRO A 299 -7.31 -19.76 -25.45
C PRO A 299 -8.69 -20.22 -24.92
N PRO A 300 -9.71 -20.39 -25.79
CA PRO A 300 -11.08 -20.76 -25.40
C PRO A 300 -11.16 -22.00 -24.50
N LYS A 301 -10.35 -23.03 -24.77
CA LYS A 301 -10.27 -24.26 -23.97
C LYS A 301 -9.78 -23.99 -22.55
N GLY A 302 -8.84 -23.06 -22.38
CA GLY A 302 -8.37 -22.60 -21.06
C GLY A 302 -9.48 -21.96 -20.22
N PHE A 303 -10.34 -21.12 -20.84
CA PHE A 303 -11.50 -20.55 -20.13
C PHE A 303 -12.54 -21.60 -19.78
N ARG A 304 -12.78 -22.57 -20.66
CA ARG A 304 -13.68 -23.71 -20.41
C ARG A 304 -13.19 -24.54 -19.22
N PHE A 305 -11.89 -24.85 -19.17
CA PHE A 305 -11.30 -25.60 -18.07
C PHE A 305 -11.42 -24.88 -16.72
N LEU A 306 -11.12 -23.58 -16.68
CA LEU A 306 -11.34 -22.76 -15.48
C LEU A 306 -12.81 -22.74 -15.04
N THR A 307 -13.74 -22.76 -16.00
CA THR A 307 -15.18 -22.83 -15.70
C THR A 307 -15.54 -24.14 -14.99
N ILE A 308 -14.95 -25.25 -15.43
CA ILE A 308 -15.13 -26.57 -14.79
C ILE A 308 -14.57 -26.57 -13.37
N ILE A 309 -13.36 -26.02 -13.16
CA ILE A 309 -12.77 -25.84 -11.82
C ILE A 309 -13.71 -25.05 -10.91
N TYR A 310 -14.10 -23.83 -11.31
CA TYR A 310 -14.88 -22.94 -10.43
C TYR A 310 -16.28 -23.48 -10.12
N ASN A 311 -16.94 -24.13 -11.09
CA ASN A 311 -18.23 -24.75 -10.84
C ASN A 311 -18.12 -26.02 -9.99
N SER A 312 -16.98 -26.70 -10.02
CA SER A 312 -16.71 -27.83 -9.13
C SER A 312 -16.47 -27.37 -7.70
N ILE A 313 -15.78 -26.25 -7.48
CA ILE A 313 -15.65 -25.61 -6.16
C ILE A 313 -17.02 -25.33 -5.54
N ILE A 314 -17.95 -24.76 -6.32
CA ILE A 314 -19.32 -24.52 -5.86
C ILE A 314 -20.03 -25.83 -5.53
N ARG A 315 -19.98 -26.81 -6.44
CA ARG A 315 -20.69 -28.09 -6.26
C ARG A 315 -20.18 -28.88 -5.05
N LEU A 316 -18.86 -28.90 -4.84
CA LEU A 316 -18.22 -29.60 -3.73
C LEU A 316 -18.25 -28.80 -2.43
N LYS A 317 -18.59 -27.50 -2.48
CA LYS A 317 -18.59 -26.57 -1.33
C LYS A 317 -17.21 -26.51 -0.64
N GLN A 318 -16.14 -26.75 -1.41
CA GLN A 318 -14.77 -26.86 -0.93
C GLN A 318 -13.86 -25.89 -1.66
N PHE A 319 -13.18 -25.05 -0.89
CA PHE A 319 -12.17 -24.14 -1.41
C PHE A 319 -10.84 -24.90 -1.61
N PRO A 320 -10.15 -24.76 -2.75
CA PRO A 320 -8.94 -25.54 -3.04
C PRO A 320 -7.79 -25.28 -2.06
N SER A 321 -7.16 -26.34 -1.56
CA SER A 321 -6.03 -26.28 -0.62
C SER A 321 -4.82 -25.55 -1.21
N VAL A 322 -4.57 -25.71 -2.52
CA VAL A 322 -3.50 -25.02 -3.26
C VAL A 322 -3.62 -23.49 -3.16
N TRP A 323 -4.85 -22.97 -3.05
CA TRP A 323 -5.14 -21.54 -2.92
C TRP A 323 -5.20 -21.05 -1.46
N LYS A 324 -5.11 -21.95 -0.48
CA LYS A 324 -5.08 -21.63 0.96
C LYS A 324 -3.70 -21.22 1.47
N THR A 325 -2.67 -21.25 0.61
CA THR A 325 -1.31 -20.79 0.94
C THR A 325 -1.04 -19.37 0.43
N ALA A 326 -0.72 -18.44 1.34
CA ALA A 326 -0.40 -17.05 1.03
C ALA A 326 1.11 -16.77 1.04
N LYS A 327 1.64 -16.18 -0.04
CA LYS A 327 2.99 -15.60 -0.06
C LYS A 327 2.94 -14.20 0.55
N ILE A 328 3.53 -13.98 1.72
CA ILE A 328 3.53 -12.68 2.39
C ILE A 328 4.77 -11.88 2.05
N ILE A 329 4.55 -10.64 1.60
CA ILE A 329 5.60 -9.63 1.45
C ILE A 329 5.39 -8.53 2.50
N VAL A 330 6.49 -8.11 3.13
CA VAL A 330 6.46 -7.09 4.17
C VAL A 330 6.67 -5.69 3.60
N ILE A 331 5.82 -4.74 4.00
CA ILE A 331 5.93 -3.31 3.60
C ILE A 331 6.13 -2.43 4.84
N PRO A 332 7.14 -1.53 4.87
CA PRO A 332 7.39 -0.69 6.03
C PRO A 332 6.24 0.30 6.30
N LYS A 333 5.86 0.42 7.58
CA LYS A 333 4.95 1.47 8.07
C LYS A 333 5.72 2.79 8.10
N PRO A 334 5.13 3.89 7.60
CA PRO A 334 5.81 5.18 7.56
C PRO A 334 6.06 5.72 8.99
N GLY A 335 7.29 6.21 9.25
CA GLY A 335 7.64 6.87 10.51
C GLY A 335 7.82 5.94 11.72
N LYS A 336 7.96 4.62 11.49
CA LYS A 336 8.23 3.62 12.54
C LYS A 336 9.67 3.14 12.47
N ASP A 337 10.18 2.62 13.59
CA ASP A 337 11.52 2.02 13.68
C ASP A 337 11.59 0.75 12.83
N LEU A 338 12.38 0.79 11.76
CA LEU A 338 12.48 -0.29 10.77
C LEU A 338 13.24 -1.52 11.27
N ASN A 339 13.86 -1.46 12.46
CA ASN A 339 14.56 -2.59 13.08
C ASN A 339 13.61 -3.57 13.78
N GLN A 340 12.33 -3.21 13.90
CA GLN A 340 11.30 -4.01 14.58
C GLN A 340 10.35 -4.67 13.59
N PRO A 341 10.03 -5.98 13.74
CA PRO A 341 9.08 -6.67 12.87
C PRO A 341 7.67 -6.03 12.85
N SER A 342 7.22 -5.50 13.98
CA SER A 342 5.91 -4.82 14.14
C SER A 342 5.75 -3.55 13.30
N SER A 343 6.86 -2.99 12.82
CA SER A 343 6.90 -1.82 11.95
C SER A 343 6.58 -2.13 10.50
N TYR A 344 6.29 -3.39 10.16
CA TYR A 344 5.94 -3.80 8.81
C TYR A 344 4.46 -4.24 8.72
N ARG A 345 3.89 -4.13 7.52
CA ARG A 345 2.57 -4.69 7.19
C ARG A 345 2.75 -5.98 6.39
N PRO A 346 2.05 -7.07 6.73
CA PRO A 346 2.05 -8.29 5.94
C PRO A 346 1.07 -8.16 4.77
N ILE A 347 1.57 -8.08 3.54
CA ILE A 347 0.72 -8.11 2.34
C ILE A 347 0.66 -9.54 1.80
N SER A 348 -0.53 -10.14 1.79
CA SER A 348 -0.76 -11.47 1.26
C SER A 348 -0.92 -11.44 -0.26
N LEU A 349 0.06 -12.01 -0.97
CA LEU A 349 -0.03 -12.32 -2.38
C LEU A 349 -0.68 -13.71 -2.55
N LEU A 350 -1.99 -13.69 -2.81
CA LEU A 350 -2.77 -14.88 -3.16
C LEU A 350 -2.73 -15.15 -4.67
N SER A 351 -2.99 -16.40 -5.04
CA SER A 351 -3.20 -16.81 -6.44
C SER A 351 -4.18 -15.87 -7.15
N ILE A 352 -3.85 -15.51 -8.39
CA ILE A 352 -4.73 -14.66 -9.20
C ILE A 352 -6.01 -15.43 -9.56
N LEU A 353 -5.91 -16.75 -9.80
CA LEU A 353 -7.05 -17.63 -10.05
C LEU A 353 -8.02 -17.64 -8.87
N SER A 354 -7.47 -17.74 -7.65
CA SER A 354 -8.26 -17.61 -6.42
C SER A 354 -9.00 -16.27 -6.35
N LYS A 355 -8.32 -15.15 -6.60
CA LYS A 355 -8.95 -13.81 -6.56
C LYS A 355 -10.04 -13.61 -7.62
N ILE A 356 -9.94 -14.26 -8.78
CA ILE A 356 -10.99 -14.22 -9.80
C ILE A 356 -12.23 -14.99 -9.30
N PHE A 357 -12.03 -16.18 -8.74
CA PHE A 357 -13.12 -16.93 -8.10
C PHE A 357 -13.79 -16.12 -6.98
N GLU A 358 -13.00 -15.54 -6.07
CA GLU A 358 -13.51 -14.72 -4.98
C GLU A 358 -14.38 -13.55 -5.46
N LYS A 359 -14.01 -12.89 -6.57
CA LYS A 359 -14.81 -11.81 -7.19
C LYS A 359 -16.13 -12.32 -7.75
N LEU A 360 -16.10 -13.46 -8.43
CA LEU A 360 -17.31 -14.07 -8.99
C LEU A 360 -18.26 -14.48 -7.87
N LEU A 361 -17.74 -15.10 -6.81
CA LEU A 361 -18.49 -15.44 -5.61
C LEU A 361 -19.07 -14.18 -4.95
N MET A 362 -18.28 -13.11 -4.82
CA MET A 362 -18.76 -11.83 -4.29
C MET A 362 -19.96 -11.27 -5.06
N ARG A 363 -19.99 -11.41 -6.39
CA ARG A 363 -21.14 -10.99 -7.21
C ARG A 363 -22.42 -11.80 -6.93
N ARG A 364 -22.28 -13.03 -6.45
CA ARG A 364 -23.42 -13.87 -6.05
C ARG A 364 -23.90 -13.58 -4.63
N ILE A 365 -22.98 -13.33 -3.70
CA ILE A 365 -23.29 -13.15 -2.27
C ILE A 365 -23.74 -11.71 -1.96
N ARG A 366 -23.19 -10.70 -2.63
CA ARG A 366 -23.47 -9.28 -2.33
C ARG A 366 -24.96 -8.92 -2.35
N PRO A 367 -25.76 -9.32 -3.36
CA PRO A 367 -27.19 -9.00 -3.39
C PRO A 367 -27.96 -9.55 -2.19
N LEU A 368 -27.54 -10.72 -1.66
CA LEU A 368 -28.19 -11.32 -0.49
C LEU A 368 -28.02 -10.44 0.77
N LEU A 369 -26.82 -9.89 0.98
CA LEU A 369 -26.59 -8.98 2.11
C LEU A 369 -27.31 -7.64 1.96
N GLU A 370 -27.40 -7.13 0.73
CA GLU A 370 -28.10 -5.88 0.44
C GLU A 370 -29.60 -6.04 0.71
N ASN A 371 -30.20 -7.18 0.33
CA ASN A 371 -31.60 -7.49 0.61
C ASN A 371 -31.90 -7.67 2.10
N LEU A 372 -30.98 -8.29 2.84
CA LEU A 372 -31.12 -8.54 4.28
C LEU A 372 -30.72 -7.34 5.16
N ASN A 373 -30.26 -6.23 4.56
CA ASN A 373 -29.76 -5.05 5.28
C ASN A 373 -28.74 -5.36 6.40
N ILE A 374 -27.91 -6.39 6.21
CA ILE A 374 -26.95 -6.87 7.23
C ILE A 374 -25.91 -5.81 7.55
N ILE A 375 -25.42 -5.09 6.54
CA ILE A 375 -24.37 -4.08 6.73
C ILE A 375 -25.03 -2.80 7.22
N PRO A 376 -24.66 -2.27 8.40
CA PRO A 376 -25.32 -1.13 8.96
C PRO A 376 -25.08 0.13 8.13
N THR A 377 -26.09 1.00 8.06
CA THR A 377 -26.05 2.23 7.24
C THR A 377 -24.97 3.21 7.66
N HIS A 378 -24.44 3.09 8.89
CA HIS A 378 -23.37 3.94 9.40
C HIS A 378 -21.96 3.51 8.99
N GLN A 379 -21.81 2.34 8.35
CA GLN A 379 -20.55 1.81 7.81
C GLN A 379 -20.31 2.32 6.38
N PHE A 380 -19.17 2.96 6.17
CA PHE A 380 -18.79 3.55 4.87
C PHE A 380 -17.53 2.93 4.27
N GLY A 381 -16.84 2.06 5.01
CA GLY A 381 -15.64 1.36 4.56
C GLY A 381 -15.94 0.18 3.63
N PHE A 382 -15.12 0.00 2.60
CA PHE A 382 -15.20 -1.09 1.60
C PHE A 382 -16.54 -1.28 0.86
N LEU A 383 -17.47 -0.33 0.97
CA LEU A 383 -18.72 -0.34 0.25
C LEU A 383 -18.61 0.41 -1.07
N ALA A 384 -19.29 -0.11 -2.09
CA ALA A 384 -19.39 0.59 -3.37
C ALA A 384 -20.12 1.91 -3.19
N LYS A 385 -19.74 2.94 -3.96
CA LYS A 385 -20.31 4.29 -3.95
C LYS A 385 -20.13 5.10 -2.65
N HIS A 386 -19.60 4.50 -1.58
CA HIS A 386 -19.23 5.20 -0.35
C HIS A 386 -17.77 5.69 -0.42
N SER A 387 -17.43 6.76 0.30
CA SER A 387 -16.04 7.19 0.46
C SER A 387 -15.79 7.77 1.85
N THR A 388 -14.51 8.02 2.14
CA THR A 388 -14.10 8.70 3.37
C THR A 388 -14.71 10.10 3.49
N THR A 389 -15.00 10.77 2.37
CA THR A 389 -15.52 12.15 2.39
C THR A 389 -16.92 12.20 2.98
N GLU A 390 -17.83 11.30 2.58
CA GLU A 390 -19.18 11.24 3.13
C GLU A 390 -19.16 10.89 4.62
N GLN A 391 -18.27 10.01 5.05
CA GLN A 391 -18.20 9.64 6.45
C GLN A 391 -17.68 10.78 7.33
N ILE A 392 -16.64 11.49 6.88
CA ILE A 392 -16.18 12.69 7.60
C ILE A 392 -17.26 13.76 7.57
N HIS A 393 -17.99 13.91 6.46
CA HIS A 393 -19.11 14.87 6.38
C HIS A 393 -20.15 14.60 7.48
N ARG A 394 -20.60 13.35 7.66
CA ARG A 394 -21.52 12.95 8.75
C ARG A 394 -21.00 13.36 10.13
N VAL A 395 -19.73 13.10 10.40
CA VAL A 395 -19.09 13.47 11.67
C VAL A 395 -19.06 15.00 11.83
N THR A 396 -18.67 15.74 10.79
CA THR A 396 -18.57 17.20 10.84
C THR A 396 -19.91 17.89 10.90
N ASP A 397 -20.94 17.38 10.23
CA ASP A 397 -22.30 17.95 10.25
C ASP A 397 -22.87 17.86 11.66
N LYS A 398 -22.73 16.68 12.28
CA LYS A 398 -23.12 16.46 13.68
C LYS A 398 -22.37 17.40 14.64
N ILE A 399 -21.06 17.58 14.45
CA ILE A 399 -20.27 18.55 15.23
C ILE A 399 -20.76 19.99 15.02
N ILE A 400 -21.16 20.36 13.79
CA ILE A 400 -21.69 21.70 13.50
C ILE A 400 -23.05 21.91 14.16
N ASP A 401 -23.95 20.93 14.14
CA ASP A 401 -25.23 20.97 14.85
C ASP A 401 -25.03 21.27 16.34
N THR A 402 -24.01 20.65 16.95
CA THR A 402 -23.63 20.90 18.35
C THR A 402 -23.26 22.37 18.58
N PHE A 403 -22.51 22.96 17.65
CA PHE A 403 -22.13 24.36 17.76
C PHE A 403 -23.34 25.27 17.65
N GLN A 404 -24.29 24.96 16.76
CA GLN A 404 -25.51 25.73 16.59
C GLN A 404 -26.39 25.69 17.86
N SER A 405 -26.48 24.54 18.53
CA SER A 405 -27.21 24.38 19.80
C SER A 405 -26.45 24.87 21.04
N LYS A 406 -25.24 25.44 20.89
CA LYS A 406 -24.36 25.86 22.01
C LYS A 406 -24.02 24.72 23.00
N ALA A 407 -24.11 23.48 22.54
CA ALA A 407 -23.82 22.28 23.32
C ALA A 407 -22.33 21.89 23.29
N PHE A 408 -22.01 20.77 23.93
CA PHE A 408 -20.73 20.08 23.86
C PHE A 408 -20.89 18.76 23.12
N CYS A 409 -19.93 18.44 22.25
CA CYS A 409 -19.84 17.14 21.61
C CYS A 409 -18.60 16.43 22.14
N SER A 410 -18.83 15.40 22.96
CA SER A 410 -17.79 14.49 23.42
C SER A 410 -17.62 13.42 22.35
N ALA A 411 -16.41 13.19 21.87
CA ALA A 411 -16.15 12.23 20.79
C ALA A 411 -14.92 11.38 21.06
N ILE A 412 -15.02 10.08 20.83
CA ILE A 412 -13.92 9.12 20.88
C ILE A 412 -13.66 8.54 19.49
N PHE A 413 -12.38 8.39 19.17
CA PHE A 413 -11.89 7.75 17.96
C PHE A 413 -11.09 6.52 18.38
N LEU A 414 -11.58 5.33 18.04
CA LEU A 414 -10.99 4.04 18.42
C LEU A 414 -10.00 3.56 17.36
N ASP A 415 -8.80 3.12 17.78
CA ASP A 415 -7.82 2.45 16.91
C ASP A 415 -7.86 0.93 17.20
N ILE A 416 -8.48 0.15 16.31
CA ILE A 416 -8.51 -1.31 16.45
C ILE A 416 -7.13 -1.89 16.13
N SER A 417 -6.59 -2.70 17.04
CA SER A 417 -5.28 -3.30 16.89
C SER A 417 -5.35 -4.47 15.90
N GLN A 418 -4.62 -4.36 14.79
CA GLN A 418 -4.45 -5.47 13.84
C GLN A 418 -5.79 -6.06 13.34
N ALA A 419 -6.74 -5.19 13.03
CA ALA A 419 -8.14 -5.54 12.77
C ALA A 419 -8.36 -6.73 11.81
N PHE A 420 -7.69 -6.74 10.65
CA PHE A 420 -7.80 -7.84 9.69
C PHE A 420 -7.02 -9.08 10.10
N ASP A 421 -5.90 -8.91 10.78
CA ASP A 421 -4.97 -10.01 11.08
C ASP A 421 -5.47 -10.87 12.25
N LYS A 422 -6.36 -10.33 13.10
CA LYS A 422 -6.83 -10.99 14.33
C LYS A 422 -8.30 -11.43 14.34
N VAL A 423 -9.03 -11.31 13.22
CA VAL A 423 -10.43 -11.76 13.12
C VAL A 423 -10.59 -13.19 13.62
N TRP A 424 -11.40 -13.39 14.66
CA TRP A 424 -11.61 -14.70 15.24
C TRP A 424 -12.48 -15.57 14.33
N HIS A 425 -11.92 -16.68 13.82
CA HIS A 425 -12.59 -17.52 12.82
C HIS A 425 -13.89 -18.14 13.33
N SER A 426 -13.92 -18.72 14.53
CA SER A 426 -15.14 -19.32 15.08
C SER A 426 -16.26 -18.30 15.22
N GLY A 427 -15.95 -17.11 15.77
CA GLY A 427 -16.92 -16.01 15.87
C GLY A 427 -17.41 -15.51 14.51
N LEU A 428 -16.53 -15.43 13.50
CA LEU A 428 -16.93 -15.11 12.13
C LEU A 428 -17.82 -16.20 11.52
N LEU A 429 -17.47 -17.47 11.67
CA LEU A 429 -18.27 -18.61 11.17
C LEU A 429 -19.65 -18.62 11.81
N TYR A 430 -19.77 -18.31 13.09
CA TYR A 430 -21.05 -18.20 13.80
C TYR A 430 -21.95 -17.15 13.14
N LYS A 431 -21.41 -15.96 12.85
CA LYS A 431 -22.16 -14.91 12.13
C LYS A 431 -22.51 -15.34 10.71
N LEU A 432 -21.59 -15.98 9.99
CA LEU A 432 -21.84 -16.47 8.63
C LEU A 432 -22.96 -17.52 8.58
N LYS A 433 -22.97 -18.47 9.53
CA LYS A 433 -23.99 -19.53 9.62
C LYS A 433 -25.39 -18.95 9.89
N LYS A 434 -25.49 -17.84 10.64
CA LYS A 434 -26.75 -17.12 10.86
C LYS A 434 -27.28 -16.40 9.63
N ILE A 435 -26.40 -15.97 8.72
CA ILE A 435 -26.76 -15.10 7.60
C ILE A 435 -26.98 -15.89 6.31
N PHE A 436 -26.21 -16.95 6.09
CA PHE A 436 -26.12 -17.63 4.80
C PHE A 436 -26.69 -19.06 4.83
N SER A 437 -27.15 -19.51 3.66
CA SER A 437 -27.52 -20.90 3.43
C SER A 437 -26.36 -21.87 3.68
N ALA A 438 -26.66 -23.15 3.95
CA ALA A 438 -25.64 -24.19 4.18
C ALA A 438 -24.55 -24.20 3.10
N ASP A 439 -24.91 -24.13 1.82
CA ASP A 439 -23.96 -24.18 0.70
C ASP A 439 -22.94 -23.05 0.74
N THR A 440 -23.41 -21.83 0.98
CA THR A 440 -22.55 -20.64 1.05
C THR A 440 -21.72 -20.65 2.32
N TYR A 441 -22.31 -21.04 3.45
CA TYR A 441 -21.61 -21.17 4.71
C TYR A 441 -20.48 -22.21 4.63
N LEU A 442 -20.75 -23.43 4.13
CA LEU A 442 -19.76 -24.49 4.01
C LEU A 442 -18.58 -24.10 3.10
N LEU A 443 -18.87 -23.43 1.98
CA LEU A 443 -17.82 -22.92 1.10
C LEU A 443 -16.95 -21.85 1.78
N LEU A 444 -17.57 -20.93 2.53
CA LEU A 444 -16.84 -19.89 3.29
C LEU A 444 -16.07 -20.49 4.49
N LYS A 445 -16.61 -21.53 5.13
CA LYS A 445 -15.92 -22.33 6.16
C LYS A 445 -14.65 -22.95 5.58
N SER A 446 -14.78 -23.67 4.46
CA SER A 446 -13.63 -24.24 3.75
C SER A 446 -12.63 -23.17 3.31
N TYR A 447 -13.07 -21.97 2.94
CA TYR A 447 -12.18 -20.85 2.57
C TYR A 447 -11.32 -20.34 3.75
N LEU A 448 -11.86 -20.33 4.97
CA LEU A 448 -11.21 -19.81 6.19
C LEU A 448 -10.30 -20.83 6.86
N GLU A 449 -10.67 -22.11 6.86
CA GLU A 449 -9.95 -23.19 7.54
C GLU A 449 -8.67 -23.63 6.80
N ASN A 450 -7.73 -24.21 7.54
CA ASN A 450 -6.50 -24.84 7.00
C ASN A 450 -5.67 -23.93 6.07
N ARG A 451 -5.58 -22.65 6.44
CA ARG A 451 -4.77 -21.66 5.71
C ARG A 451 -3.35 -21.61 6.21
N TYR A 452 -2.43 -21.39 5.28
CA TYR A 452 -1.00 -21.27 5.55
C TYR A 452 -0.43 -20.00 4.96
N PHE A 453 0.69 -19.54 5.51
CA PHE A 453 1.48 -18.47 4.94
C PHE A 453 2.97 -18.77 5.01
N PHE A 454 3.75 -18.10 4.17
CA PHE A 454 5.20 -18.02 4.29
C PHE A 454 5.67 -16.62 3.93
N ILE A 455 6.79 -16.18 4.51
CA ILE A 455 7.41 -14.89 4.22
C ILE A 455 8.33 -15.04 3.03
N SER A 456 8.24 -14.11 2.06
CA SER A 456 9.19 -14.01 0.97
C SER A 456 9.92 -12.67 1.04
N LEU A 457 11.24 -12.76 1.21
CA LEU A 457 12.14 -11.62 1.36
C LEU A 457 13.24 -11.68 0.31
N LYS A 458 13.01 -11.00 -0.82
CA LYS A 458 13.88 -11.10 -2.02
C LYS A 458 14.00 -12.57 -2.45
N ASP A 459 15.17 -13.17 -2.27
CA ASP A 459 15.52 -14.52 -2.69
C ASP A 459 15.32 -15.56 -1.56
N ALA A 460 15.03 -15.11 -0.33
CA ALA A 460 14.79 -15.99 0.82
C ALA A 460 13.29 -16.25 1.04
N THR A 461 12.96 -17.46 1.49
CA THR A 461 11.60 -17.84 1.92
C THR A 461 11.63 -18.54 3.27
N SER A 462 10.69 -18.20 4.15
CA SER A 462 10.53 -18.91 5.43
C SER A 462 9.82 -20.25 5.27
N SER A 463 9.84 -21.07 6.32
CA SER A 463 8.91 -22.19 6.46
C SER A 463 7.45 -21.74 6.44
N LYS A 464 6.57 -22.65 6.03
CA LYS A 464 5.12 -22.45 6.07
C LYS A 464 4.62 -22.48 7.51
N ARG A 465 3.69 -21.60 7.86
CA ARG A 465 3.02 -21.56 9.16
C ARG A 465 1.50 -21.46 9.00
N PRO A 466 0.71 -22.04 9.92
CA PRO A 466 -0.73 -21.94 9.89
C PRO A 466 -1.22 -20.53 10.25
N VAL A 467 -2.35 -20.14 9.68
CA VAL A 467 -3.11 -18.92 10.00
C VAL A 467 -4.28 -19.33 10.90
N LYS A 468 -4.22 -19.02 12.20
CA LYS A 468 -5.26 -19.40 13.17
C LYS A 468 -6.33 -18.32 13.37
N SER A 469 -6.06 -17.10 12.92
CA SER A 469 -7.01 -15.98 12.91
C SER A 469 -6.70 -15.03 11.77
N GLY A 470 -7.66 -14.15 11.50
CA GLY A 470 -7.55 -13.09 10.51
C GLY A 470 -8.07 -13.46 9.14
N VAL A 471 -8.25 -12.43 8.32
CA VAL A 471 -8.63 -12.54 6.91
C VAL A 471 -7.46 -12.02 6.06
N PRO A 472 -7.10 -12.69 4.94
CA PRO A 472 -5.87 -12.35 4.23
C PRO A 472 -5.87 -10.91 3.69
N GLN A 473 -4.88 -10.10 4.07
CA GLN A 473 -4.70 -8.72 3.61
C GLN A 473 -4.26 -8.70 2.13
N GLY A 474 -5.23 -8.63 1.23
CA GLY A 474 -5.02 -8.73 -0.22
C GLY A 474 -5.99 -9.67 -0.93
N SER A 475 -6.81 -10.41 -0.17
CA SER A 475 -8.00 -11.11 -0.68
C SER A 475 -9.09 -10.13 -1.12
N VAL A 476 -10.04 -10.64 -1.91
CA VAL A 476 -11.24 -9.92 -2.34
C VAL A 476 -12.36 -10.11 -1.32
N LEU A 477 -12.49 -11.31 -0.74
CA LEU A 477 -13.47 -11.61 0.30
C LEU A 477 -13.08 -11.04 1.67
N GLY A 478 -11.79 -10.85 1.98
CA GLY A 478 -11.34 -10.46 3.32
C GLY A 478 -11.99 -9.17 3.85
N PRO A 479 -11.96 -8.04 3.11
CA PRO A 479 -12.64 -6.82 3.55
C PRO A 479 -14.13 -7.02 3.82
N PHE A 480 -14.80 -7.85 3.02
CA PHE A 480 -16.22 -8.15 3.14
C PHE A 480 -16.53 -9.01 4.37
N LEU A 481 -15.73 -10.05 4.61
CA LEU A 481 -15.85 -10.88 5.81
C LEU A 481 -15.63 -10.05 7.09
N TYR A 482 -14.72 -9.08 7.04
CA TYR A 482 -14.52 -8.14 8.14
C TYR A 482 -15.76 -7.23 8.36
N LEU A 483 -16.43 -6.78 7.30
CA LEU A 483 -17.67 -6.01 7.43
C LEU A 483 -18.77 -6.84 8.11
N ILE A 484 -18.94 -8.11 7.73
CA ILE A 484 -19.90 -9.01 8.39
C ILE A 484 -19.52 -9.21 9.86
N PHE A 485 -18.23 -9.40 10.14
CA PHE A 485 -17.74 -9.60 11.50
C PHE A 485 -18.04 -8.43 12.44
N THR A 486 -18.11 -7.20 11.91
CA THR A 486 -18.30 -5.97 12.67
C THR A 486 -19.69 -5.36 12.52
N ALA A 487 -20.60 -6.02 11.78
CA ALA A 487 -21.90 -5.49 11.41
C ALA A 487 -22.84 -5.24 12.60
N ASP A 488 -22.71 -6.05 13.65
CA ASP A 488 -23.51 -6.03 14.89
C ASP A 488 -22.89 -5.16 16.00
N ILE A 489 -22.03 -4.20 15.64
CA ILE A 489 -21.49 -3.25 16.62
C ILE A 489 -22.65 -2.52 17.35
N PRO A 490 -22.62 -2.42 18.70
CA PRO A 490 -23.72 -1.82 19.46
C PRO A 490 -24.01 -0.38 19.03
N GLN A 491 -25.29 -0.05 18.93
CA GLN A 491 -25.78 1.29 18.59
C GLN A 491 -26.61 1.83 19.73
N SER A 492 -26.46 3.13 20.04
CA SER A 492 -27.24 3.82 21.06
C SER A 492 -28.02 4.97 20.42
N PRO A 493 -29.28 5.22 20.82
CA PRO A 493 -30.07 6.35 20.31
C PRO A 493 -29.48 7.72 20.72
N HIS A 494 -28.66 7.76 21.77
CA HIS A 494 -28.08 8.99 22.30
C HIS A 494 -26.72 9.35 21.69
N THR A 495 -26.15 8.46 20.88
CA THR A 495 -24.85 8.67 20.26
C THR A 495 -24.94 8.53 18.74
N THR A 496 -23.95 9.08 18.05
CA THR A 496 -23.77 8.89 16.61
C THR A 496 -22.51 8.08 16.39
N ILE A 497 -22.68 6.88 15.84
CA ILE A 497 -21.57 6.03 15.44
C ILE A 497 -21.21 6.24 13.97
N ALA A 498 -19.91 6.27 13.70
CA ALA A 498 -19.34 6.43 12.38
C ALA A 498 -18.19 5.43 12.18
N THR A 499 -18.45 4.34 11.43
CA THR A 499 -17.46 3.31 11.10
C THR A 499 -16.98 3.43 9.65
N TYR A 500 -15.67 3.26 9.46
CA TYR A 500 -15.05 3.10 8.15
C TYR A 500 -14.04 1.97 8.28
N ALA A 501 -14.48 0.75 7.97
CA ALA A 501 -13.71 -0.46 8.28
C ALA A 501 -13.34 -0.49 9.77
N ASP A 502 -12.05 -0.47 10.10
CA ASP A 502 -11.49 -0.50 11.44
C ASP A 502 -11.50 0.87 12.15
N ASP A 503 -11.56 1.97 11.41
CA ASP A 503 -11.64 3.31 11.98
C ASP A 503 -13.06 3.58 12.50
N THR A 504 -13.21 3.66 13.83
CA THR A 504 -14.52 3.89 14.49
C THR A 504 -14.52 5.20 15.26
N ALA A 505 -15.54 6.02 15.05
CA ALA A 505 -15.77 7.25 15.80
C ALA A 505 -17.17 7.22 16.44
N ILE A 506 -17.28 7.67 17.68
CA ILE A 506 -18.55 7.74 18.43
C ILE A 506 -18.67 9.13 19.03
N LEU A 507 -19.81 9.76 18.82
CA LEU A 507 -20.08 11.14 19.21
C LEU A 507 -21.31 11.20 20.10
N ALA A 508 -21.22 11.88 21.24
CA ALA A 508 -22.34 12.18 22.13
C ALA A 508 -22.48 13.69 22.28
N GLN A 509 -23.72 14.19 22.26
CA GLN A 509 -24.03 15.62 22.34
C GLN A 509 -24.89 15.93 23.55
N HIS A 510 -24.52 16.96 24.30
CA HIS A 510 -25.34 17.47 25.40
C HIS A 510 -24.95 18.90 25.76
N GLU A 511 -25.88 19.68 26.30
CA GLU A 511 -25.63 21.06 26.77
C GLU A 511 -24.67 21.11 27.97
N ASN A 512 -24.80 20.12 28.85
CA ASN A 512 -23.89 19.87 29.96
C ASN A 512 -22.72 18.95 29.52
N PRO A 513 -21.45 19.37 29.66
CA PRO A 513 -20.29 18.58 29.26
C PRO A 513 -20.13 17.28 30.05
N ILE A 514 -20.59 17.24 31.30
CA ILE A 514 -20.56 16.03 32.15
C ILE A 514 -21.49 14.98 31.56
N GLN A 515 -22.73 15.36 31.27
CA GLN A 515 -23.72 14.45 30.70
C GLN A 515 -23.30 13.95 29.31
N ALA A 516 -22.67 14.79 28.49
CA ALA A 516 -22.12 14.35 27.20
C ALA A 516 -21.06 13.23 27.37
N SER A 517 -20.20 13.33 28.40
CA SER A 517 -19.24 12.25 28.70
C SER A 517 -19.91 11.02 29.31
N ILE A 518 -20.94 11.18 30.13
CA ILE A 518 -21.71 10.06 30.69
C ILE A 518 -22.38 9.24 29.58
N LEU A 519 -23.09 9.90 28.65
CA LEU A 519 -23.73 9.23 27.51
C LEU A 519 -22.70 8.48 26.65
N LEU A 520 -21.53 9.10 26.41
CA LEU A 520 -20.46 8.46 25.68
C LEU A 520 -19.88 7.26 26.44
N GLN A 521 -19.73 7.37 27.76
CA GLN A 521 -19.20 6.31 28.61
C GLN A 521 -20.14 5.09 28.65
N TYR A 522 -21.46 5.31 28.76
CA TYR A 522 -22.45 4.22 28.71
C TYR A 522 -22.33 3.42 27.41
N HIS A 523 -22.31 4.10 26.26
CA HIS A 523 -22.18 3.42 24.97
C HIS A 523 -20.82 2.73 24.82
N LEU A 524 -19.75 3.30 25.39
CA LEU A 524 -18.44 2.63 25.42
C LEU A 524 -18.44 1.37 26.26
N THR A 525 -19.19 1.31 27.36
CA THR A 525 -19.30 0.09 28.17
C THR A 525 -19.96 -1.05 27.38
N GLU A 526 -21.00 -0.76 26.59
CA GLU A 526 -21.60 -1.76 25.69
C GLU A 526 -20.61 -2.24 24.62
N ILE A 527 -19.85 -1.31 24.05
CA ILE A 527 -18.81 -1.62 23.08
C ILE A 527 -17.68 -2.43 23.71
N GLU A 528 -17.26 -2.15 24.94
CA GLU A 528 -16.25 -2.94 25.65
C GLU A 528 -16.67 -4.39 25.83
N TYR A 529 -17.93 -4.63 26.20
CA TYR A 529 -18.49 -5.97 26.29
C TYR A 529 -18.49 -6.66 24.92
N TRP A 530 -18.97 -5.99 23.87
CA TRP A 530 -18.95 -6.51 22.50
C TRP A 530 -17.53 -6.80 21.99
N LEU A 531 -16.56 -5.94 22.28
CA LEU A 531 -15.15 -6.13 21.94
C LEU A 531 -14.57 -7.37 22.62
N ARG A 532 -14.92 -7.62 23.89
CA ARG A 532 -14.50 -8.83 24.62
C ARG A 532 -15.12 -10.09 24.03
N LEU A 533 -16.43 -10.09 23.80
CA LEU A 533 -17.16 -11.22 23.22
C LEU A 533 -16.58 -11.64 21.85
N TRP A 534 -16.32 -10.67 20.98
CA TRP A 534 -15.77 -10.95 19.65
C TRP A 534 -14.24 -10.97 19.59
N ARG A 535 -13.56 -10.94 20.74
CA ARG A 535 -12.10 -10.98 20.85
C ARG A 535 -11.39 -9.91 20.01
N ILE A 536 -11.96 -8.71 19.95
CA ILE A 536 -11.39 -7.54 19.24
C ILE A 536 -10.58 -6.70 20.23
N GLU A 537 -9.31 -6.47 19.92
CA GLU A 537 -8.41 -5.67 20.74
C GLU A 537 -8.37 -4.21 20.26
N VAL A 538 -8.51 -3.26 21.18
CA VAL A 538 -8.39 -1.82 20.91
C VAL A 538 -7.07 -1.29 21.46
N ASN A 539 -6.41 -0.42 20.70
CA ASN A 539 -5.20 0.24 21.14
C ASN A 539 -5.51 1.51 21.94
N ASN A 540 -5.67 1.37 23.26
CA ASN A 540 -5.99 2.49 24.16
C ASN A 540 -5.02 3.68 24.04
N SER A 541 -3.74 3.44 23.75
CA SER A 541 -2.72 4.50 23.63
C SER A 541 -2.87 5.36 22.37
N LYS A 542 -3.52 4.82 21.33
CA LYS A 542 -3.76 5.52 20.07
C LYS A 542 -5.20 5.96 19.91
N SER A 543 -6.13 5.38 20.65
CA SER A 543 -7.50 5.88 20.76
C SER A 543 -7.46 7.28 21.38
N LEU A 544 -8.24 8.20 20.83
CA LEU A 544 -8.20 9.61 21.21
C LEU A 544 -9.59 10.08 21.63
N HIS A 545 -9.64 10.83 22.73
CA HIS A 545 -10.83 11.55 23.17
C HIS A 545 -10.68 13.04 22.82
N ILE A 546 -11.74 13.66 22.33
CA ILE A 546 -11.78 15.08 21.99
C ILE A 546 -13.14 15.67 22.34
N THR A 547 -13.13 16.91 22.84
CA THR A 547 -14.32 17.72 23.01
C THR A 547 -14.41 18.74 21.88
N PHE A 548 -15.48 18.68 21.09
CA PHE A 548 -15.82 19.73 20.14
C PHE A 548 -16.79 20.72 20.80
N SER A 549 -16.32 21.95 21.04
CA SER A 549 -17.18 23.06 21.49
C SER A 549 -16.58 24.41 21.11
N LEU A 550 -17.44 25.43 20.99
CA LEU A 550 -17.02 26.83 20.90
C LEU A 550 -16.79 27.46 22.27
N ARG A 551 -17.30 26.84 23.35
CA ARG A 551 -17.16 27.30 24.74
C ARG A 551 -15.79 26.93 25.30
N LYS A 552 -15.33 27.70 26.29
CA LYS A 552 -14.09 27.42 27.04
C LYS A 552 -14.37 26.38 28.13
N CYS A 553 -14.72 25.16 27.76
CA CYS A 553 -14.89 24.04 28.69
C CYS A 553 -14.64 22.71 27.95
N CYS A 554 -14.15 21.71 28.67
CA CYS A 554 -13.86 20.38 28.16
C CYS A 554 -14.80 19.37 28.83
N CYS A 555 -15.16 18.31 28.11
CA CYS A 555 -15.89 17.21 28.73
C CYS A 555 -14.95 16.40 29.65
N PRO A 556 -15.47 15.84 30.76
CA PRO A 556 -14.69 14.96 31.63
C PRO A 556 -14.06 13.78 30.86
N PRO A 557 -12.89 13.28 31.29
CA PRO A 557 -12.23 12.17 30.62
C PRO A 557 -13.05 10.88 30.76
N ILE A 558 -13.03 10.09 29.70
CA ILE A 558 -13.68 8.78 29.62
C ILE A 558 -12.67 7.65 29.81
N LYS A 559 -13.17 6.49 30.24
CA LYS A 559 -12.38 5.28 30.46
C LYS A 559 -12.71 4.24 29.38
N LEU A 560 -11.67 3.58 28.88
CA LEU A 560 -11.76 2.42 28.01
C LEU A 560 -10.98 1.26 28.65
N PHE A 561 -11.65 0.15 28.98
CA PHE A 561 -11.10 -0.97 29.75
C PHE A 561 -10.43 -0.51 31.04
N ASN A 562 -11.15 0.31 31.83
CA ASN A 562 -10.68 0.95 33.07
C ASN A 562 -9.45 1.87 32.94
N LYS A 563 -8.97 2.15 31.72
CA LYS A 563 -7.86 3.07 31.46
C LYS A 563 -8.40 4.38 30.88
N THR A 564 -7.96 5.51 31.43
CA THR A 564 -8.33 6.83 30.94
C THR A 564 -7.82 7.06 29.53
N VAL A 565 -8.69 7.49 28.62
CA VAL A 565 -8.33 7.80 27.23
C VAL A 565 -7.69 9.19 27.15
N HIS A 566 -6.63 9.32 26.37
CA HIS A 566 -5.90 10.58 26.22
C HIS A 566 -6.75 11.65 25.52
N GLN A 567 -6.94 12.80 26.17
CA GLN A 567 -7.67 13.94 25.64
C GLN A 567 -6.80 14.84 24.75
N THR A 568 -7.34 15.25 23.60
CA THR A 568 -6.63 16.12 22.64
C THR A 568 -7.52 17.22 22.09
N LYS A 569 -6.90 18.29 21.55
CA LYS A 569 -7.60 19.37 20.84
C LYS A 569 -7.68 19.17 19.33
N VAL A 570 -6.96 18.19 18.80
CA VAL A 570 -6.92 17.87 17.36
C VAL A 570 -6.83 16.36 17.20
N VAL A 571 -7.71 15.81 16.37
CA VAL A 571 -7.73 14.40 16.02
C VAL A 571 -7.54 14.22 14.51
N LYS A 572 -6.85 13.15 14.11
CA LYS A 572 -6.76 12.76 12.70
C LYS A 572 -7.76 11.65 12.44
N TYR A 573 -8.74 11.90 11.57
CA TYR A 573 -9.76 10.93 11.17
C TYR A 573 -9.83 10.85 9.65
N LEU A 574 -9.71 9.63 9.11
CA LEU A 574 -9.78 9.33 7.67
C LEU A 574 -8.93 10.27 6.78
N GLY A 575 -7.75 10.67 7.27
CA GLY A 575 -6.79 11.50 6.55
C GLY A 575 -6.99 13.02 6.65
N LEU A 576 -8.07 13.49 7.30
CA LEU A 576 -8.25 14.90 7.67
C LEU A 576 -7.94 15.12 9.16
N HIS A 577 -7.65 16.37 9.53
CA HIS A 577 -7.38 16.74 10.92
C HIS A 577 -8.52 17.63 11.39
N LEU A 578 -9.26 17.18 12.40
CA LEU A 578 -10.39 17.88 12.99
C LEU A 578 -9.90 18.55 14.27
N ASP A 579 -9.88 19.88 14.29
CA ASP A 579 -9.62 20.66 15.51
C ASP A 579 -10.91 20.83 16.33
N SER A 580 -10.81 21.04 17.64
CA SER A 580 -11.96 21.16 18.55
C SER A 580 -12.99 22.23 18.14
N LYS A 581 -12.54 23.24 17.39
CA LYS A 581 -13.35 24.32 16.84
C LYS A 581 -13.62 24.18 15.34
N LEU A 582 -13.26 23.07 14.71
CA LEU A 582 -13.48 22.78 13.29
C LEU A 582 -13.11 23.96 12.35
N THR A 583 -11.99 24.63 12.62
CA THR A 583 -11.49 25.77 11.83
C THR A 583 -10.68 25.35 10.61
N TRP A 584 -10.26 24.08 10.57
CA TRP A 584 -9.39 23.48 9.55
C TRP A 584 -7.99 24.10 9.44
N LYS A 585 -7.62 25.02 10.35
CA LYS A 585 -6.32 25.71 10.31
C LYS A 585 -5.15 24.73 10.42
N PHE A 586 -5.19 23.85 11.43
CA PHE A 586 -4.15 22.84 11.62
C PHE A 586 -4.05 21.89 10.43
N HIS A 587 -5.21 21.49 9.87
CA HIS A 587 -5.26 20.64 8.68
C HIS A 587 -4.53 21.29 7.49
N LEU A 588 -4.85 22.54 7.17
CA LEU A 588 -4.30 23.25 6.02
C LEU A 588 -2.80 23.55 6.19
N GLN A 589 -2.35 23.82 7.42
CA GLN A 589 -0.92 23.93 7.74
C GLN A 589 -0.17 22.61 7.50
N LYS A 590 -0.71 21.48 7.96
CA LYS A 590 -0.11 20.16 7.70
C LYS A 590 -0.12 19.79 6.23
N LYS A 591 -1.19 20.10 5.49
CA LYS A 591 -1.24 19.94 4.03
C LYS A 591 -0.19 20.79 3.35
N ARG A 592 -0.02 22.06 3.75
CA ARG A 592 1.05 22.93 3.22
C ARG A 592 2.44 22.34 3.43
N GLN A 593 2.72 21.77 4.60
CA GLN A 593 3.99 21.08 4.86
C GLN A 593 4.20 19.88 3.92
N GLN A 594 3.19 19.02 3.78
CA GLN A 594 3.21 17.86 2.88
C GLN A 594 3.42 18.27 1.41
N LEU A 595 2.79 19.37 1.01
CA LEU A 595 2.93 19.97 -0.32
C LEU A 595 4.35 20.46 -0.59
N GLU A 596 4.99 21.15 0.37
CA GLU A 596 6.39 21.59 0.24
C GLU A 596 7.38 20.41 0.24
N GLU A 597 7.13 19.37 1.04
CA GLU A 597 7.91 18.12 0.96
C GLU A 597 7.81 17.44 -0.39
N THR A 598 6.60 17.39 -0.95
CA THR A 598 6.36 16.79 -2.28
C THR A 598 7.00 17.65 -3.37
N ARG A 599 6.80 18.96 -3.34
CA ARG A 599 7.47 19.90 -4.24
C ARG A 599 8.98 19.74 -4.23
N ARG A 600 9.61 19.62 -3.05
CA ARG A 600 11.06 19.38 -2.93
C ARG A 600 11.50 18.10 -3.63
N LYS A 601 10.74 17.01 -3.49
CA LYS A 601 11.03 15.72 -4.17
C LYS A 601 10.94 15.83 -5.69
N PHE A 602 10.01 16.64 -6.20
CA PHE A 602 9.79 16.83 -7.64
C PHE A 602 10.48 18.08 -8.21
N TYR A 603 11.31 18.76 -7.42
CA TYR A 603 11.90 20.05 -7.81
C TYR A 603 12.72 19.94 -9.10
N TRP A 604 13.44 18.84 -9.32
CA TRP A 604 14.24 18.68 -10.55
C TRP A 604 13.40 18.55 -11.84
N LEU A 605 12.14 18.09 -11.75
CA LEU A 605 11.20 18.05 -12.88
C LEU A 605 10.39 19.34 -13.02
N LEU A 606 10.02 19.95 -11.90
CA LEU A 606 9.09 21.09 -11.88
C LEU A 606 9.79 22.45 -11.77
N SER A 607 11.09 22.48 -11.48
CA SER A 607 11.82 23.73 -11.33
C SER A 607 11.96 24.49 -12.64
N ARG A 608 12.24 25.78 -12.47
CA ARG A 608 12.62 26.72 -13.53
C ARG A 608 13.76 26.23 -14.41
N LYS A 609 14.68 25.44 -13.86
CA LYS A 609 15.86 24.89 -14.57
C LYS A 609 15.55 23.61 -15.34
N SER A 610 14.39 22.99 -15.13
CA SER A 610 14.03 21.76 -15.83
C SER A 610 13.62 22.05 -17.27
N LYS A 611 14.22 21.34 -18.23
CA LYS A 611 13.85 21.39 -19.66
C LYS A 611 12.60 20.57 -20.01
N LEU A 612 11.89 20.02 -19.01
CA LEU A 612 10.63 19.33 -19.25
C LEU A 612 9.61 20.29 -19.88
N ASN A 613 8.89 19.83 -20.90
CA ASN A 613 7.81 20.59 -21.50
C ASN A 613 6.80 21.05 -20.42
N THR A 614 6.37 22.31 -20.50
CA THR A 614 5.35 22.92 -19.64
C THR A 614 4.11 22.05 -19.51
N GLN A 615 3.62 21.44 -20.61
CA GLN A 615 2.46 20.55 -20.56
C GLN A 615 2.68 19.33 -19.65
N ASN A 616 3.87 18.73 -19.71
CA ASN A 616 4.25 17.61 -18.85
C ASN A 616 4.45 18.05 -17.39
N LYS A 617 5.01 19.25 -17.15
CA LYS A 617 5.08 19.84 -15.81
C LYS A 617 3.68 20.08 -15.21
N LEU A 618 2.76 20.62 -16.01
CA LEU A 618 1.37 20.83 -15.62
C LEU A 618 0.66 19.50 -15.32
N LEU A 619 0.90 18.47 -16.12
CA LEU A 619 0.39 17.13 -15.87
C LEU A 619 0.88 16.59 -14.51
N LEU A 620 2.19 16.69 -14.24
CA LEU A 620 2.77 16.29 -12.94
C LEU A 620 2.13 17.06 -11.79
N TYR A 621 1.90 18.37 -11.95
CA TYR A 621 1.16 19.16 -10.98
C TYR A 621 -0.26 18.62 -10.78
N LYS A 622 -1.04 18.45 -11.86
CA LYS A 622 -2.45 18.00 -11.82
C LYS A 622 -2.59 16.60 -11.23
N ALA A 623 -1.61 15.72 -11.42
CA ALA A 623 -1.70 14.32 -11.03
C ALA A 623 -0.99 13.94 -9.72
N ILE A 624 -0.02 14.76 -9.25
CA ILE A 624 0.75 14.45 -8.03
C ILE A 624 0.52 15.50 -6.95
N ILE A 625 0.58 16.78 -7.30
CA ILE A 625 0.55 17.87 -6.32
C ILE A 625 -0.89 18.29 -6.00
N LYS A 626 -1.71 18.53 -7.04
CA LYS A 626 -3.12 18.91 -6.90
C LYS A 626 -3.92 17.94 -6.02
N PRO A 627 -3.81 16.60 -6.20
CA PRO A 627 -4.55 15.62 -5.39
C PRO A 627 -4.30 15.68 -3.88
N ILE A 628 -3.13 16.18 -3.45
CA ILE A 628 -2.78 16.25 -2.03
C ILE A 628 -3.71 17.22 -1.28
N TRP A 629 -3.97 18.38 -1.89
CA TRP A 629 -4.82 19.40 -1.28
C TRP A 629 -6.29 19.21 -1.66
N THR A 630 -6.63 18.73 -2.86
CA THR A 630 -8.04 18.50 -3.21
C THR A 630 -8.72 17.39 -2.41
N TYR A 631 -7.97 16.54 -1.71
CA TYR A 631 -8.55 15.55 -0.80
C TYR A 631 -9.33 16.23 0.34
N GLY A 632 -10.62 15.93 0.45
CA GLY A 632 -11.52 16.50 1.46
C GLY A 632 -11.93 17.96 1.22
N ILE A 633 -11.70 18.49 0.01
CA ILE A 633 -11.95 19.90 -0.36
C ILE A 633 -13.39 20.36 -0.14
N GLN A 634 -14.34 19.43 -0.27
CA GLN A 634 -15.75 19.67 0.00
C GLN A 634 -16.01 20.04 1.46
N LEU A 635 -15.16 19.56 2.37
CA LEU A 635 -15.30 19.76 3.81
C LEU A 635 -14.42 20.90 4.29
N TRP A 636 -13.10 20.83 4.08
CA TRP A 636 -12.21 21.90 4.54
C TRP A 636 -12.37 23.19 3.73
N GLY A 637 -13.01 23.14 2.55
CA GLY A 637 -13.37 24.31 1.75
C GLY A 637 -14.31 25.29 2.45
N THR A 638 -14.94 24.88 3.56
CA THR A 638 -15.71 25.76 4.44
C THR A 638 -14.86 26.63 5.37
N ALA A 639 -13.54 26.41 5.40
CA ALA A 639 -12.63 27.19 6.23
C ALA A 639 -12.68 28.70 5.91
N TYR A 640 -12.25 29.51 6.88
CA TYR A 640 -12.09 30.95 6.66
C TYR A 640 -11.15 31.25 5.49
N LYS A 641 -11.43 32.34 4.76
CA LYS A 641 -10.67 32.78 3.57
C LYS A 641 -9.16 32.80 3.84
N SER A 642 -8.73 33.36 4.98
CA SER A 642 -7.32 33.42 5.38
C SER A 642 -6.64 32.05 5.48
N ASN A 643 -7.38 31.01 5.87
CA ASN A 643 -6.88 29.63 5.92
C ASN A 643 -6.81 29.01 4.50
N ILE A 644 -7.82 29.23 3.66
CA ILE A 644 -7.84 28.77 2.26
C ILE A 644 -6.66 29.38 1.47
N ASP A 645 -6.36 30.65 1.73
CA ASP A 645 -5.27 31.39 1.08
C ASP A 645 -3.89 30.76 1.33
N ILE A 646 -3.72 29.94 2.37
CA ILE A 646 -2.48 29.17 2.61
C ILE A 646 -2.18 28.24 1.41
N ILE A 647 -3.22 27.59 0.88
CA ILE A 647 -3.11 26.68 -0.27
C ILE A 647 -3.10 27.47 -1.58
N GLN A 648 -3.91 28.54 -1.71
CA GLN A 648 -3.88 29.40 -2.91
C GLN A 648 -2.49 29.98 -3.15
N ARG A 649 -1.84 30.51 -2.10
CA ARG A 649 -0.46 31.01 -2.19
C ARG A 649 0.53 29.91 -2.60
N PHE A 650 0.31 28.66 -2.19
CA PHE A 650 1.14 27.53 -2.64
C PHE A 650 0.94 27.25 -4.12
N GLN A 651 -0.31 27.19 -4.57
CA GLN A 651 -0.65 26.97 -5.97
C GLN A 651 0.01 28.04 -6.85
N ASN A 652 -0.18 29.33 -6.53
CA ASN A 652 0.42 30.45 -7.27
C ASN A 652 1.94 30.32 -7.36
N LYS A 653 2.59 29.96 -6.23
CA LYS A 653 4.05 29.75 -6.18
C LYS A 653 4.48 28.65 -7.15
N ILE A 654 3.81 27.50 -7.15
CA ILE A 654 4.18 26.39 -8.04
C ILE A 654 3.90 26.70 -9.50
N LEU A 655 2.76 27.32 -9.83
CA LEU A 655 2.45 27.64 -11.21
C LEU A 655 3.50 28.60 -11.79
N LYS A 656 3.90 29.62 -11.03
CA LYS A 656 5.02 30.52 -11.39
C LYS A 656 6.34 29.77 -11.57
N GLU A 657 6.60 28.72 -10.80
CA GLU A 657 7.81 27.90 -10.96
C GLU A 657 7.78 27.04 -12.23
N ILE A 658 6.62 26.47 -12.57
CA ILE A 658 6.43 25.61 -13.74
C ILE A 658 6.73 26.36 -15.04
N ILE A 659 6.17 27.56 -15.18
CA ILE A 659 6.33 28.39 -16.38
C ILE A 659 7.52 29.34 -16.33
N ASN A 660 8.32 29.27 -15.26
CA ASN A 660 9.43 30.21 -15.02
C ASN A 660 9.02 31.69 -15.04
N ALA A 661 7.83 32.02 -14.53
CA ALA A 661 7.35 33.40 -14.50
C ALA A 661 8.08 34.23 -13.41
N PRO A 662 8.42 35.50 -13.71
CA PRO A 662 8.88 36.46 -12.71
C PRO A 662 7.88 36.67 -11.56
N LYS A 663 8.37 37.17 -10.43
CA LYS A 663 7.55 37.35 -9.22
C LYS A 663 6.40 38.36 -9.43
N TYR A 664 6.64 39.42 -10.21
CA TYR A 664 5.70 40.51 -10.47
C TYR A 664 4.53 40.12 -11.38
N VAL A 665 4.62 39.00 -12.13
CA VAL A 665 3.51 38.56 -12.99
C VAL A 665 2.27 38.29 -12.13
N PRO A 666 1.11 38.87 -12.47
CA PRO A 666 -0.10 38.68 -11.70
C PRO A 666 -0.55 37.23 -11.75
N SER A 667 -0.99 36.68 -10.59
CA SER A 667 -1.34 35.26 -10.52
C SER A 667 -2.61 34.94 -11.32
N TRP A 668 -3.56 35.87 -11.42
CA TRP A 668 -4.80 35.66 -12.18
C TRP A 668 -4.53 35.41 -13.67
N LEU A 669 -3.53 36.08 -14.25
CA LEU A 669 -3.12 35.89 -15.65
C LEU A 669 -2.56 34.48 -15.86
N ILE A 670 -1.71 34.00 -14.94
CA ILE A 670 -1.15 32.65 -14.98
C ILE A 670 -2.24 31.58 -14.90
N HIS A 671 -3.25 31.81 -14.06
CA HIS A 671 -4.40 30.91 -13.94
C HIS A 671 -5.22 30.85 -15.24
N LYS A 672 -5.45 32.02 -15.87
CA LYS A 672 -6.13 32.14 -17.17
C LYS A 672 -5.36 31.42 -18.27
N ASP A 673 -4.07 31.73 -18.45
CA ASP A 673 -3.24 31.20 -19.53
C ASP A 673 -3.05 29.68 -19.44
N LEU A 674 -2.89 29.16 -18.22
CA LEU A 674 -2.71 27.72 -18.00
C LEU A 674 -4.03 26.96 -17.94
N SER A 675 -5.18 27.65 -17.98
CA SER A 675 -6.51 27.08 -17.76
C SER A 675 -6.55 26.22 -16.50
N ILE A 676 -6.05 26.78 -15.39
CA ILE A 676 -6.04 26.13 -14.08
C ILE A 676 -6.90 26.94 -13.15
N ASN A 677 -7.93 26.30 -12.60
CA ASN A 677 -8.84 26.95 -11.68
C ASN A 677 -8.12 27.34 -10.39
N THR A 678 -8.57 28.45 -9.79
CA THR A 678 -8.16 28.84 -8.45
C THR A 678 -8.67 27.83 -7.41
N VAL A 679 -8.08 27.82 -6.21
CA VAL A 679 -8.56 26.95 -5.11
C VAL A 679 -10.03 27.21 -4.82
N LYS A 680 -10.49 28.46 -4.89
CA LYS A 680 -11.90 28.83 -4.66
C LYS A 680 -12.81 28.23 -5.73
N GLU A 681 -12.44 28.33 -7.00
CA GLU A 681 -13.20 27.72 -8.12
C GLU A 681 -13.22 26.19 -8.02
N GLU A 682 -12.12 25.57 -7.59
CA GLU A 682 -12.05 24.12 -7.37
C GLU A 682 -12.94 23.69 -6.20
N ILE A 683 -12.98 24.47 -5.11
CA ILE A 683 -13.93 24.25 -4.01
C ILE A 683 -15.37 24.23 -4.55
N LEU A 684 -15.75 25.23 -5.34
CA LEU A 684 -17.09 25.30 -5.95
C LEU A 684 -17.37 24.10 -6.86
N ALA A 685 -16.44 23.77 -7.76
CA ALA A 685 -16.60 22.67 -8.71
C ALA A 685 -16.73 21.30 -8.01
N PHE A 686 -15.90 21.05 -6.99
CA PHE A 686 -15.95 19.80 -6.23
C PHE A 686 -17.20 19.72 -5.36
N SER A 687 -17.65 20.82 -4.76
CA SER A 687 -18.89 20.87 -3.99
C SER A 687 -20.11 20.63 -4.86
N LYS A 688 -20.20 21.22 -6.07
CA LYS A 688 -21.30 20.95 -7.02
C LYS A 688 -21.37 19.46 -7.38
N LYS A 689 -20.23 18.86 -7.76
CA LYS A 689 -20.16 17.43 -8.09
C LYS A 689 -20.52 16.55 -6.89
N TYR A 690 -20.12 16.95 -5.70
CA TYR A 690 -20.41 16.21 -4.48
C TYR A 690 -21.89 16.27 -4.12
N LYS A 691 -22.55 17.43 -4.28
CA LYS A 691 -24.00 17.56 -4.12
C LYS A 691 -24.77 16.58 -5.03
N LEU A 692 -24.49 16.61 -6.33
CA LEU A 692 -25.12 15.69 -7.31
C LEU A 692 -24.91 14.21 -6.92
N ARG A 693 -23.70 13.87 -6.47
CA ARG A 693 -23.40 12.51 -6.01
C ARG A 693 -24.21 12.11 -4.77
N LEU A 694 -24.47 13.03 -3.85
CA LEU A 694 -25.27 12.76 -2.65
C LEU A 694 -26.75 12.59 -3.00
N GLU A 695 -27.27 13.30 -4.00
CA GLU A 695 -28.68 13.20 -4.44
C GLU A 695 -28.99 11.77 -4.93
N GLU A 696 -28.06 11.19 -5.72
CA GLU A 696 -28.18 9.83 -6.25
C GLU A 696 -27.64 8.73 -5.32
N HIS A 697 -27.18 9.07 -4.10
CA HIS A 697 -26.45 8.12 -3.26
C HIS A 697 -27.36 7.00 -2.72
N PRO A 698 -26.99 5.69 -2.79
CA PRO A 698 -27.88 4.61 -2.36
C PRO A 698 -28.19 4.59 -0.85
N ASN A 699 -27.25 5.04 -0.01
CA ASN A 699 -27.41 5.06 1.43
C ASN A 699 -28.16 6.30 1.91
N ILE A 700 -29.23 6.09 2.67
CA ILE A 700 -30.09 7.14 3.25
C ILE A 700 -29.32 8.11 4.14
N THR A 701 -28.34 7.63 4.93
CA THR A 701 -27.57 8.48 5.84
C THR A 701 -26.69 9.48 5.09
N ALA A 702 -26.24 9.12 3.89
CA ALA A 702 -25.51 10.05 3.03
C ALA A 702 -26.45 11.05 2.34
N ARG A 703 -27.63 10.62 1.87
CA ARG A 703 -28.65 11.54 1.31
C ARG A 703 -29.09 12.59 2.33
N ASN A 704 -29.22 12.20 3.60
CA ASN A 704 -29.62 13.11 4.67
C ASN A 704 -28.65 14.29 4.88
N LEU A 705 -27.42 14.20 4.40
CA LEU A 705 -26.44 15.30 4.43
C LEU A 705 -26.83 16.48 3.52
N LEU A 706 -27.80 16.30 2.62
CA LEU A 706 -28.33 17.38 1.77
C LEU A 706 -29.44 18.18 2.45
N ARG A 707 -30.01 17.69 3.56
CA ARG A 707 -31.10 18.38 4.23
C ARG A 707 -30.58 19.72 4.73
N LEU A 708 -31.23 20.80 4.30
CA LEU A 708 -31.01 22.12 4.86
C LEU A 708 -31.54 22.09 6.29
N HIS A 709 -30.64 22.26 7.25
CA HIS A 709 -31.02 22.52 8.63
C HIS A 709 -31.57 23.95 8.69
N GLY A 710 -32.56 24.20 9.56
CA GLY A 710 -33.27 25.48 9.67
C GLY A 710 -32.37 26.68 10.03
N THR A 711 -32.99 27.82 10.34
CA THR A 711 -32.30 29.11 10.58
C THR A 711 -31.02 28.96 11.42
N GLU A 712 -29.88 29.23 10.80
CA GLU A 712 -28.58 29.01 11.42
C GLU A 712 -28.23 30.12 12.42
N ARG A 713 -28.08 29.75 13.69
CA ARG A 713 -27.68 30.68 14.77
C ARG A 713 -26.27 31.26 14.58
N ILE A 714 -25.35 30.50 14.00
CA ILE A 714 -23.92 30.85 13.91
C ILE A 714 -23.51 30.79 12.44
N LYS A 715 -22.78 31.81 11.96
CA LYS A 715 -22.17 31.88 10.61
C LYS A 715 -21.01 30.90 10.41
N LYS A 716 -21.15 29.64 10.88
CA LYS A 716 -20.15 28.60 10.66
C LYS A 716 -20.52 27.86 9.39
N ARG A 717 -19.65 27.98 8.38
CA ARG A 717 -19.93 27.44 7.05
C ARG A 717 -20.12 25.92 7.10
N ARG A 718 -21.33 25.44 6.80
CA ARG A 718 -21.63 24.05 6.51
C ARG A 718 -21.12 23.68 5.12
N PRO A 719 -20.63 22.44 4.94
CA PRO A 719 -20.33 21.94 3.61
C PRO A 719 -21.58 22.00 2.72
N LEU A 720 -21.39 22.29 1.43
CA LEU A 720 -22.44 22.42 0.40
C LEU A 720 -23.40 23.61 0.54
N ALA A 721 -24.00 23.87 1.70
CA ALA A 721 -24.94 24.98 1.90
C ALA A 721 -24.26 26.35 1.70
N ASP A 722 -23.17 26.61 2.44
CA ASP A 722 -22.45 27.90 2.39
C ASP A 722 -21.39 28.01 1.29
N ILE A 723 -21.11 26.90 0.60
CA ILE A 723 -20.15 26.89 -0.51
C ILE A 723 -20.85 27.24 -1.83
N LEU A 724 -22.12 26.83 -1.99
CA LEU A 724 -22.85 26.96 -3.25
C LEU A 724 -23.72 28.22 -3.34
N ILE A 725 -23.92 28.91 -2.21
CA ILE A 725 -24.42 30.29 -2.10
C ILE A 725 -23.22 31.24 -2.17
#